data_AF-A0A4S2FK36-F1
#
_entry.id   AF-A0A4S2FK36-F1
#
_cell.length_a   1.000
_cell.length_b   1.000
_cell.length_c   1.000
_cell.angle_alpha   90.00
_cell.angle_beta   90.00
_cell.angle_gamma   90.00
#
_symmetry.space_group_name_H-M   'P 1'
#
loop_
_entity.id
_entity.type
_entity.pdbx_description
1 polymer ?
#
loop_
_entity_poly.entity_id
_entity_poly.type
_entity_poly.pdbx_seq_one_letter_code
_entity_poly.pdbx_strand_id
1 'polypeptide(L)'
;MKMKYLKYILFFSILCSFGGNVHGQINTDQVMRVGQNSLYLEDYVLSIQYFNQVIAAKPYLAQPYFYRAIAKISLEDYIGAEDDASTAISYNRFITGAYEVRGVARQNQGKLKEAVEDYDRALEQLPENRGLLLNKALALEELKDYKRSEATYDELFRYHPRYDNGLVGRARLYLAMGDTAKASADIDRALELNKNNVNAYVMRADIAINSAKDYARARNDMDEAIKLQPHFSGYFVNRAFLRYQLDDYFGAMADFDYAIQLDPSSVPALFNRGLLRAEVNDNNKAIDDFTRVLALDPDNYKAMYNRALLSKEIADYSGSNADLDKVIAEFPSFSGAYFVRCENYRLMGERAKAERDYNKAMALSKQAVPGDEGADVDADAGGSQQGKEETQEQVAARFTSLLTVDNNATVKEEYATEGIKGRVQDRNLAIEVEPMFTLSYYVTTTEIKEVPYYIKEVDDLNATRALRFLLMTTNREPQLSDEDAIGKHFSSIEYYNGYLETHRPRAIDYFGRAMDYYTLHNYASAMADLDRAIALAPDFTLAYMLRANARMKNAEMDRLSRDTKREGILPEMAGQTSKMVAAEVMSDLDKVIELSPRMAIAYYNKGNMLLQSGDYTSALSAYSGAIDIKPDFGEAYYNRGYIYLKLGNKEAGVADLSKAGELGIVPSYNLLKRFTR
;
A
#
# COMPACT_ATOMS: atom_id res chain seq x y z
N MET A 1 -37.57 -54.80 43.45
CA MET A 1 -37.57 -53.68 42.47
C MET A 1 -36.22 -52.96 42.29
N LYS A 2 -35.26 -53.02 43.22
CA LYS A 2 -33.99 -52.25 43.16
C LYS A 2 -32.87 -52.82 42.27
N MET A 3 -32.95 -54.06 41.79
CA MET A 3 -31.86 -54.72 41.03
C MET A 3 -31.94 -54.57 39.50
N LYS A 4 -33.10 -54.20 38.93
CA LYS A 4 -33.24 -54.00 37.48
C LYS A 4 -32.67 -52.65 37.02
N TYR A 5 -32.80 -51.59 37.82
CA TYR A 5 -32.27 -50.26 37.49
C TYR A 5 -30.75 -50.15 37.62
N LEU A 6 -30.13 -50.96 38.48
CA LEU A 6 -28.68 -50.96 38.64
C LEU A 6 -27.96 -51.46 37.38
N LYS A 7 -28.54 -52.41 36.64
CA LYS A 7 -28.00 -52.88 35.36
C LYS A 7 -28.09 -51.81 34.26
N TYR A 8 -29.17 -51.02 34.22
CA TYR A 8 -29.29 -49.91 33.27
C TYR A 8 -28.35 -48.76 33.61
N ILE A 9 -28.13 -48.47 34.90
CA ILE A 9 -27.16 -47.45 35.35
C ILE A 9 -25.71 -47.89 35.08
N LEU A 10 -25.39 -49.18 35.26
CA LEU A 10 -24.07 -49.72 34.90
C LEU A 10 -23.84 -49.74 33.37
N PHE A 11 -24.89 -50.05 32.59
CA PHE A 11 -24.81 -50.04 31.12
C PHE A 11 -24.69 -48.62 30.56
N PHE A 12 -25.37 -47.63 31.16
CA PHE A 12 -25.27 -46.22 30.78
C PHE A 12 -23.93 -45.60 31.17
N SER A 13 -23.35 -45.99 32.32
CA SER A 13 -22.00 -45.55 32.73
C SER A 13 -20.88 -46.20 31.89
N ILE A 14 -21.09 -47.40 31.35
CA ILE A 14 -20.18 -48.01 30.36
C ILE A 14 -20.27 -47.29 29.00
N LEU A 15 -21.44 -46.82 28.58
CA LEU A 15 -21.58 -45.98 27.37
C LEU A 15 -20.97 -44.59 27.54
N CYS A 16 -21.02 -43.99 28.74
CA CYS A 16 -20.36 -42.70 29.01
C CYS A 16 -18.84 -42.80 29.24
N SER A 17 -18.29 -44.01 29.43
CA SER A 17 -16.83 -44.22 29.55
C SER A 17 -16.14 -44.52 28.22
N PHE A 18 -16.91 -44.71 27.14
CA PHE A 18 -16.46 -44.51 25.76
C PHE A 18 -16.66 -43.04 25.34
N GLY A 19 -16.15 -42.11 26.15
CA GLY A 19 -15.93 -40.73 25.74
C GLY A 19 -14.76 -40.67 24.76
N GLY A 20 -14.92 -41.20 23.55
CA GLY A 20 -14.04 -40.85 22.45
C GLY A 20 -14.13 -39.34 22.27
N ASN A 21 -12.98 -38.64 22.25
CA ASN A 21 -12.92 -37.21 21.97
C ASN A 21 -13.64 -36.94 20.64
N VAL A 22 -14.89 -36.51 20.69
CA VAL A 22 -15.65 -36.07 19.51
C VAL A 22 -15.07 -34.72 19.14
N HIS A 23 -14.03 -34.74 18.31
CA HIS A 23 -13.52 -33.54 17.66
C HIS A 23 -14.62 -33.12 16.68
N GLY A 24 -15.27 -31.98 16.93
CA GLY A 24 -16.17 -31.38 15.95
C GLY A 24 -15.36 -31.06 14.70
N GLN A 25 -15.42 -31.93 13.69
CA GLN A 25 -14.65 -31.74 12.47
C GLN A 25 -15.31 -30.61 11.67
N ILE A 26 -14.56 -29.56 11.36
CA ILE A 26 -15.02 -28.48 10.51
C ILE A 26 -15.51 -29.09 9.19
N ASN A 27 -16.73 -28.74 8.78
CA ASN A 27 -17.27 -29.15 7.49
C ASN A 27 -16.56 -28.36 6.39
N THR A 28 -15.41 -28.87 5.94
CA THR A 28 -14.56 -28.20 4.94
C THR A 28 -15.31 -27.87 3.66
N ASP A 29 -16.29 -28.69 3.27
CA ASP A 29 -17.03 -28.48 2.03
C ASP A 29 -18.00 -27.29 2.15
N GLN A 30 -18.59 -27.10 3.34
CA GLN A 30 -19.38 -25.92 3.63
C GLN A 30 -18.50 -24.67 3.70
N VAL A 31 -17.37 -24.72 4.43
CA VAL A 31 -16.44 -23.59 4.54
C VAL A 31 -15.89 -23.20 3.16
N MET A 32 -15.55 -24.18 2.33
CA MET A 32 -15.09 -23.96 0.96
C MET A 32 -16.15 -23.24 0.11
N ARG A 33 -17.43 -23.66 0.21
CA ARG A 33 -18.55 -22.98 -0.49
C ARG A 33 -18.77 -21.56 0.01
N VAL A 34 -18.68 -21.32 1.32
CA VAL A 34 -18.79 -19.97 1.87
C VAL A 34 -17.64 -19.09 1.37
N GLY A 35 -16.41 -19.60 1.37
CA GLY A 35 -15.25 -18.90 0.81
C GLY A 35 -15.42 -18.56 -0.68
N GLN A 36 -15.94 -19.50 -1.49
CA GLN A 36 -16.26 -19.24 -2.90
C GLN A 36 -17.34 -18.17 -3.09
N ASN A 37 -18.38 -18.18 -2.24
CA ASN A 37 -19.41 -17.15 -2.28
C ASN A 37 -18.85 -15.78 -1.89
N SER A 38 -18.00 -15.70 -0.86
CA SER A 38 -17.30 -14.46 -0.49
C SER A 38 -16.42 -13.97 -1.62
N LEU A 39 -15.67 -14.87 -2.28
CA LEU A 39 -14.86 -14.54 -3.46
C LEU A 39 -15.72 -13.99 -4.61
N TYR A 40 -16.86 -14.62 -4.88
CA TYR A 40 -17.81 -14.18 -5.90
C TYR A 40 -18.43 -12.80 -5.57
N LEU A 41 -18.65 -12.52 -4.29
CA LEU A 41 -19.11 -11.22 -3.79
C LEU A 41 -17.98 -10.18 -3.68
N GLU A 42 -16.78 -10.54 -4.15
CA GLU A 42 -15.56 -9.74 -4.11
C GLU A 42 -15.01 -9.46 -2.71
N ASP A 43 -15.49 -10.15 -1.67
CA ASP A 43 -14.98 -10.04 -0.30
C ASP A 43 -13.68 -10.85 -0.15
N TYR A 44 -12.61 -10.39 -0.83
CA TYR A 44 -11.38 -11.14 -1.03
C TYR A 44 -10.69 -11.52 0.30
N VAL A 45 -10.52 -10.57 1.23
CA VAL A 45 -9.84 -10.86 2.51
C VAL A 45 -10.60 -11.90 3.33
N LEU A 46 -11.93 -11.80 3.36
CA LEU A 46 -12.78 -12.78 4.06
C LEU A 46 -12.72 -14.16 3.38
N SER A 47 -12.74 -14.18 2.04
CA SER A 47 -12.59 -15.43 1.29
C SER A 47 -11.26 -16.14 1.59
N ILE A 48 -10.17 -15.37 1.70
CA ILE A 48 -8.84 -15.88 2.10
C ILE A 48 -8.91 -16.53 3.48
N GLN A 49 -9.62 -15.94 4.45
CA GLN A 49 -9.75 -16.54 5.78
C GLN A 49 -10.50 -17.88 5.75
N TYR A 50 -11.56 -17.99 4.96
CA TYR A 50 -12.24 -19.28 4.78
C TYR A 50 -11.34 -20.32 4.09
N PHE A 51 -10.56 -19.93 3.09
CA PHE A 51 -9.61 -20.84 2.45
C PHE A 51 -8.48 -21.25 3.40
N ASN A 52 -8.00 -20.36 4.26
CA ASN A 52 -7.04 -20.68 5.32
C ASN A 52 -7.57 -21.77 6.26
N GLN A 53 -8.85 -21.69 6.66
CA GLN A 53 -9.47 -22.73 7.51
C GLN A 53 -9.53 -24.09 6.79
N VAL A 54 -9.87 -24.10 5.50
CA VAL A 54 -9.89 -25.33 4.69
C VAL A 54 -8.47 -25.90 4.56
N ILE A 55 -7.47 -25.06 4.29
CA ILE A 55 -6.06 -25.45 4.17
C ILE A 55 -5.54 -26.01 5.49
N ALA A 56 -5.84 -25.37 6.62
CA ALA A 56 -5.45 -25.85 7.94
C ALA A 56 -6.01 -27.24 8.24
N ALA A 57 -7.25 -27.52 7.81
CA ALA A 57 -7.88 -28.83 7.98
C ALA A 57 -7.41 -29.87 6.95
N LYS A 58 -7.15 -29.45 5.70
CA LYS A 58 -6.79 -30.33 4.56
C LYS A 58 -5.73 -29.66 3.66
N PRO A 59 -4.43 -29.68 4.06
CA PRO A 59 -3.37 -28.96 3.35
C PRO A 59 -3.05 -29.50 1.94
N TYR A 60 -3.55 -30.66 1.57
CA TYR A 60 -3.29 -31.33 0.29
C TYR A 60 -4.35 -31.02 -0.79
N LEU A 61 -5.42 -30.29 -0.44
CA LEU A 61 -6.44 -29.91 -1.42
C LEU A 61 -5.95 -28.76 -2.28
N ALA A 62 -5.90 -28.97 -3.60
CA ALA A 62 -5.44 -27.94 -4.54
C ALA A 62 -6.41 -26.76 -4.67
N GLN A 63 -7.72 -27.01 -4.58
CA GLN A 63 -8.77 -26.01 -4.77
C GLN A 63 -8.66 -24.78 -3.87
N PRO A 64 -8.52 -24.88 -2.53
CA PRO A 64 -8.44 -23.69 -1.69
C PRO A 64 -7.23 -22.82 -2.01
N TYR A 65 -6.07 -23.40 -2.37
CA TYR A 65 -4.92 -22.62 -2.83
C TYR A 65 -5.24 -21.87 -4.13
N PHE A 66 -5.85 -22.54 -5.12
CA PHE A 66 -6.24 -21.90 -6.37
C PHE A 66 -7.20 -20.71 -6.14
N TYR A 67 -8.25 -20.86 -5.33
CA TYR A 67 -9.17 -19.76 -5.04
C TYR A 67 -8.55 -18.66 -4.19
N ARG A 68 -7.63 -19.01 -3.27
CA ARG A 68 -6.86 -18.03 -2.49
C ARG A 68 -5.91 -17.23 -3.39
N ALA A 69 -5.30 -17.86 -4.39
CA ALA A 69 -4.48 -17.19 -5.39
C ALA A 69 -5.28 -16.16 -6.20
N ILE A 70 -6.51 -16.50 -6.63
CA ILE A 70 -7.41 -15.55 -7.30
C ILE A 70 -7.68 -14.34 -6.39
N ALA A 71 -8.05 -14.58 -5.13
CA ALA A 71 -8.32 -13.50 -4.18
C ALA A 71 -7.11 -12.58 -3.98
N LYS A 72 -5.89 -13.16 -3.92
CA LYS A 72 -4.63 -12.41 -3.80
C LYS A 72 -4.31 -11.58 -5.04
N ILE A 73 -4.53 -12.08 -6.26
CA ILE A 73 -4.41 -11.28 -7.49
C ILE A 73 -5.33 -10.06 -7.45
N SER A 74 -6.58 -10.25 -7.04
CA SER A 74 -7.54 -9.15 -6.93
C SER A 74 -7.15 -8.10 -5.88
N LEU A 75 -6.28 -8.47 -4.94
CA LEU A 75 -5.70 -7.58 -3.93
C LEU A 75 -4.33 -7.02 -4.34
N GLU A 76 -3.85 -7.31 -5.55
CA GLU A 76 -2.52 -6.95 -6.08
C GLU A 76 -1.36 -7.60 -5.27
N ASP A 77 -1.63 -8.70 -4.57
CA ASP A 77 -0.63 -9.55 -3.93
C ASP A 77 -0.12 -10.62 -4.91
N TYR A 78 0.73 -10.21 -5.85
CA TYR A 78 1.22 -11.08 -6.92
C TYR A 78 2.17 -12.18 -6.42
N ILE A 79 2.99 -11.89 -5.40
CA ILE A 79 3.91 -12.90 -4.83
C ILE A 79 3.11 -14.02 -4.17
N GLY A 80 2.18 -13.66 -3.28
CA GLY A 80 1.36 -14.65 -2.59
C GLY A 80 0.45 -15.42 -3.55
N ALA A 81 0.00 -14.79 -4.65
CA ALA A 81 -0.76 -15.46 -5.69
C ALA A 81 0.07 -16.48 -6.48
N GLU A 82 1.32 -16.14 -6.83
CA GLU A 82 2.24 -17.06 -7.51
C GLU A 82 2.53 -18.31 -6.65
N ASP A 83 2.75 -18.13 -5.35
CA ASP A 83 3.02 -19.20 -4.39
C ASP A 83 1.82 -20.16 -4.26
N ASP A 84 0.62 -19.61 -4.09
CA ASP A 84 -0.60 -20.39 -3.96
C ASP A 84 -0.94 -21.13 -5.28
N ALA A 85 -0.81 -20.46 -6.42
CA ALA A 85 -1.04 -21.09 -7.71
C ALA A 85 -0.02 -22.21 -7.99
N SER A 86 1.26 -22.00 -7.65
CA SER A 86 2.30 -23.04 -7.75
C SER A 86 2.00 -24.23 -6.86
N THR A 87 1.55 -23.98 -5.63
CA THR A 87 1.12 -25.03 -4.69
C THR A 87 -0.08 -25.80 -5.25
N ALA A 88 -1.10 -25.11 -5.77
CA ALA A 88 -2.26 -25.74 -6.39
C ALA A 88 -1.86 -26.65 -7.58
N ILE A 89 -0.95 -26.19 -8.45
CA ILE A 89 -0.45 -26.96 -9.60
C ILE A 89 0.31 -28.21 -9.14
N SER A 90 1.11 -28.10 -8.08
CA SER A 90 1.86 -29.23 -7.53
C SER A 90 0.95 -30.37 -7.03
N TYR A 91 -0.20 -30.01 -6.45
CA TYR A 91 -1.19 -30.97 -6.00
C TYR A 91 -2.09 -31.47 -7.13
N ASN A 92 -2.45 -30.59 -8.07
CA ASN A 92 -3.25 -30.95 -9.24
C ASN A 92 -2.87 -30.13 -10.47
N ARG A 93 -2.04 -30.74 -11.33
CA ARG A 93 -1.57 -30.15 -12.59
C ARG A 93 -2.67 -29.89 -13.64
N PHE A 94 -3.90 -30.35 -13.43
CA PHE A 94 -5.00 -30.18 -14.37
C PHE A 94 -5.90 -28.98 -14.04
N ILE A 95 -5.57 -28.21 -13.00
CA ILE A 95 -6.26 -26.94 -12.71
C ILE A 95 -5.71 -25.89 -13.68
N THR A 96 -6.27 -25.83 -14.89
CA THR A 96 -5.84 -24.92 -15.95
C THR A 96 -5.82 -23.46 -15.49
N GLY A 97 -6.84 -23.03 -14.73
CA GLY A 97 -6.91 -21.68 -14.18
C GLY A 97 -5.77 -21.33 -13.23
N ALA A 98 -5.13 -22.32 -12.57
CA ALA A 98 -3.99 -22.04 -11.71
C ALA A 98 -2.75 -21.60 -12.51
N TYR A 99 -2.56 -22.11 -13.73
CA TYR A 99 -1.51 -21.61 -14.63
C TYR A 99 -1.82 -20.19 -15.08
N GLU A 100 -3.07 -19.90 -15.42
CA GLU A 100 -3.49 -18.55 -15.85
C GLU A 100 -3.26 -17.51 -14.73
N VAL A 101 -3.70 -17.81 -13.52
CA VAL A 101 -3.46 -17.00 -12.31
C VAL A 101 -1.96 -16.83 -12.07
N ARG A 102 -1.18 -17.91 -12.13
CA ARG A 102 0.28 -17.81 -11.96
C ARG A 102 0.95 -16.97 -13.05
N GLY A 103 0.50 -17.10 -14.29
CA GLY A 103 1.00 -16.33 -15.44
C GLY A 103 0.77 -14.83 -15.24
N VAL A 104 -0.45 -14.45 -14.87
CA VAL A 104 -0.83 -13.06 -14.53
C VAL A 104 0.03 -12.52 -13.38
N ALA A 105 0.15 -13.29 -12.30
CA ALA A 105 0.98 -12.90 -11.16
C ALA A 105 2.45 -12.71 -11.54
N ARG A 106 3.00 -13.56 -12.41
CA ARG A 106 4.38 -13.45 -12.92
C ARG A 106 4.56 -12.29 -13.87
N GLN A 107 3.60 -12.04 -14.76
CA GLN A 107 3.62 -10.91 -15.69
C GLN A 107 3.68 -9.58 -14.92
N ASN A 108 2.83 -9.41 -13.90
CA ASN A 108 2.82 -8.21 -13.04
C ASN A 108 4.08 -8.08 -12.16
N GLN A 109 4.89 -9.14 -12.01
CA GLN A 109 6.21 -9.11 -11.37
C GLN A 109 7.36 -8.90 -12.35
N GLY A 110 7.09 -8.77 -13.67
CA GLY A 110 8.10 -8.67 -14.72
C GLY A 110 8.75 -10.01 -15.13
N LYS A 111 8.25 -11.15 -14.61
CA LYS A 111 8.68 -12.52 -14.96
C LYS A 111 8.00 -12.97 -16.26
N LEU A 112 8.22 -12.21 -17.34
CA LEU A 112 7.45 -12.31 -18.59
C LEU A 112 7.63 -13.66 -19.30
N LYS A 113 8.83 -14.24 -19.25
CA LYS A 113 9.10 -15.53 -19.90
C LYS A 113 8.33 -16.65 -19.21
N GLU A 114 8.38 -16.69 -17.88
CA GLU A 114 7.66 -17.66 -17.08
C GLU A 114 6.14 -17.49 -17.21
N ALA A 115 5.66 -16.26 -17.36
CA ALA A 115 4.25 -16.00 -17.63
C ALA A 115 3.79 -16.58 -18.97
N VAL A 116 4.56 -16.36 -20.04
CA VAL A 116 4.27 -16.94 -21.37
C VAL A 116 4.25 -18.47 -21.33
N GLU A 117 5.18 -19.10 -20.60
CA GLU A 117 5.18 -20.55 -20.42
C GLU A 117 3.91 -21.06 -19.72
N ASP A 118 3.43 -20.35 -18.70
CA ASP A 118 2.19 -20.71 -18.01
C ASP A 118 0.96 -20.55 -18.92
N TYR A 119 0.90 -19.48 -19.72
CA TYR A 119 -0.17 -19.33 -20.70
C TYR A 119 -0.13 -20.40 -21.79
N ASP A 120 1.06 -20.76 -22.29
CA ASP A 120 1.23 -21.86 -23.24
C ASP A 120 0.68 -23.18 -22.66
N ARG A 121 0.99 -23.50 -21.39
CA ARG A 121 0.44 -24.67 -20.70
C ARG A 121 -1.08 -24.64 -20.57
N ALA A 122 -1.63 -23.48 -20.25
CA ALA A 122 -3.08 -23.35 -20.10
C ALA A 122 -3.81 -23.49 -21.45
N LEU A 123 -3.22 -22.96 -22.53
CA LEU A 123 -3.73 -23.04 -23.90
C LEU A 123 -3.66 -24.45 -24.49
N GLU A 124 -2.80 -25.35 -23.99
CA GLU A 124 -2.83 -26.78 -24.37
C GLU A 124 -4.21 -27.42 -24.09
N GLN A 125 -4.90 -27.00 -23.03
CA GLN A 125 -6.22 -27.52 -22.65
C GLN A 125 -7.37 -26.63 -23.13
N LEU A 126 -7.13 -25.32 -23.26
CA LEU A 126 -8.13 -24.32 -23.63
C LEU A 126 -7.64 -23.46 -24.81
N PRO A 127 -7.44 -24.04 -26.01
CA PRO A 127 -6.81 -23.35 -27.14
C PRO A 127 -7.62 -22.15 -27.65
N GLU A 128 -8.93 -22.13 -27.37
CA GLU A 128 -9.84 -21.06 -27.80
C GLU A 128 -10.11 -20.04 -26.69
N ASN A 129 -9.44 -20.13 -25.52
CA ASN A 129 -9.69 -19.20 -24.43
C ASN A 129 -9.16 -17.80 -24.79
N ARG A 130 -10.11 -16.88 -24.92
CA ARG A 130 -9.89 -15.49 -25.30
C ARG A 130 -8.92 -14.75 -24.37
N GLY A 131 -9.09 -14.90 -23.06
CA GLY A 131 -8.29 -14.21 -22.06
C GLY A 131 -6.85 -14.68 -22.02
N LEU A 132 -6.66 -16.00 -22.09
CA LEU A 132 -5.33 -16.61 -22.18
C LEU A 132 -4.56 -16.16 -23.42
N LEU A 133 -5.22 -16.15 -24.59
CA LEU A 133 -4.61 -15.69 -25.83
C LEU A 133 -4.25 -14.19 -25.76
N LEU A 134 -5.14 -13.35 -25.20
CA LEU A 134 -4.86 -11.93 -25.00
C LEU A 134 -3.68 -11.72 -24.05
N ASN A 135 -3.72 -12.32 -22.85
CA ASN A 135 -2.68 -12.15 -21.82
C ASN A 135 -1.32 -12.62 -22.35
N LYS A 136 -1.27 -13.74 -23.09
CA LYS A 136 -0.06 -14.21 -23.77
C LYS A 136 0.45 -13.20 -24.80
N ALA A 137 -0.43 -12.66 -25.64
CA ALA A 137 -0.03 -11.67 -26.65
C ALA A 137 0.54 -10.41 -26.02
N LEU A 138 -0.06 -9.92 -24.92
CA LEU A 138 0.42 -8.78 -24.13
C LEU A 138 1.78 -9.07 -23.47
N ALA A 139 1.94 -10.24 -22.84
CA ALA A 139 3.22 -10.64 -22.24
C ALA A 139 4.35 -10.74 -23.27
N LEU A 140 4.05 -11.24 -24.48
CA LEU A 140 5.00 -11.29 -25.60
C LEU A 140 5.34 -9.89 -26.14
N GLU A 141 4.37 -8.97 -26.15
CA GLU A 141 4.59 -7.57 -26.51
C GLU A 141 5.55 -6.90 -25.53
N GLU A 142 5.33 -7.06 -24.22
CA GLU A 142 6.22 -6.54 -23.17
C GLU A 142 7.63 -7.15 -23.25
N LEU A 143 7.74 -8.42 -23.64
CA LEU A 143 9.01 -9.10 -23.91
C LEU A 143 9.68 -8.62 -25.21
N LYS A 144 9.02 -7.76 -26.00
CA LYS A 144 9.42 -7.28 -27.33
C LYS A 144 9.52 -8.39 -28.38
N ASP A 145 8.85 -9.53 -28.16
CA ASP A 145 8.70 -10.59 -29.16
C ASP A 145 7.47 -10.33 -30.04
N TYR A 146 7.55 -9.25 -30.82
CA TYR A 146 6.43 -8.75 -31.62
C TYR A 146 5.91 -9.78 -32.63
N LYS A 147 6.79 -10.64 -33.14
CA LYS A 147 6.42 -11.67 -34.12
C LYS A 147 5.53 -12.74 -33.50
N ARG A 148 5.87 -13.26 -32.31
CA ARG A 148 5.01 -14.23 -31.62
C ARG A 148 3.75 -13.56 -31.08
N SER A 149 3.83 -12.30 -30.66
CA SER A 149 2.64 -11.53 -30.24
C SER A 149 1.64 -11.38 -31.39
N GLU A 150 2.08 -10.93 -32.58
CA GLU A 150 1.23 -10.80 -33.78
C GLU A 150 0.56 -12.13 -34.15
N ALA A 151 1.33 -13.22 -34.17
CA ALA A 151 0.80 -14.56 -34.44
C ALA A 151 -0.24 -15.02 -33.40
N THR A 152 -0.05 -14.66 -32.12
CA THR A 152 -1.01 -14.98 -31.05
C THR A 152 -2.29 -14.16 -31.19
N TYR A 153 -2.20 -12.89 -31.61
CA TYR A 153 -3.38 -12.10 -31.95
C TYR A 153 -4.12 -12.66 -33.17
N ASP A 154 -3.41 -13.11 -34.20
CA ASP A 154 -4.05 -13.74 -35.37
C ASP A 154 -4.80 -15.03 -34.99
N GLU A 155 -4.24 -15.81 -34.07
CA GLU A 155 -4.92 -16.96 -33.47
C GLU A 155 -6.16 -16.53 -32.65
N LEU A 156 -6.04 -15.48 -31.83
CA LEU A 156 -7.16 -14.90 -31.09
C LEU A 156 -8.32 -14.51 -32.02
N PHE A 157 -8.04 -13.82 -33.12
CA PHE A 157 -9.09 -13.38 -34.06
C PHE A 157 -9.63 -14.48 -34.96
N ARG A 158 -8.91 -15.60 -35.11
CA ARG A 158 -9.43 -16.79 -35.77
C ARG A 158 -10.65 -17.35 -35.03
N TYR A 159 -10.59 -17.37 -33.69
CA TYR A 159 -11.70 -17.84 -32.85
C TYR A 159 -12.67 -16.72 -32.45
N HIS A 160 -12.16 -15.51 -32.20
CA HIS A 160 -12.90 -14.37 -31.66
C HIS A 160 -12.79 -13.12 -32.54
N PRO A 161 -13.29 -13.13 -33.79
CA PRO A 161 -13.11 -12.03 -34.75
C PRO A 161 -13.83 -10.71 -34.38
N ARG A 162 -14.70 -10.74 -33.37
CA ARG A 162 -15.45 -9.57 -32.88
C ARG A 162 -14.99 -9.09 -31.51
N TYR A 163 -13.81 -9.51 -31.06
CA TYR A 163 -13.27 -9.10 -29.77
C TYR A 163 -12.56 -7.75 -29.88
N ASP A 164 -13.24 -6.71 -29.43
CA ASP A 164 -12.79 -5.32 -29.52
C ASP A 164 -11.54 -5.05 -28.66
N ASN A 165 -11.46 -5.58 -27.44
CA ASN A 165 -10.25 -5.44 -26.61
C ASN A 165 -9.03 -6.11 -27.24
N GLY A 166 -9.21 -7.23 -27.94
CA GLY A 166 -8.14 -7.86 -28.71
C GLY A 166 -7.64 -6.93 -29.81
N LEU A 167 -8.55 -6.25 -30.53
CA LEU A 167 -8.19 -5.29 -31.60
C LEU A 167 -7.41 -4.10 -31.05
N VAL A 168 -7.83 -3.56 -29.91
CA VAL A 168 -7.08 -2.51 -29.20
C VAL A 168 -5.69 -2.99 -28.79
N GLY A 169 -5.59 -4.22 -28.25
CA GLY A 169 -4.30 -4.84 -27.92
C GLY A 169 -3.38 -5.00 -29.14
N ARG A 170 -3.90 -5.48 -30.27
CA ARG A 170 -3.10 -5.61 -31.51
C ARG A 170 -2.74 -4.25 -32.10
N ALA A 171 -3.63 -3.27 -32.02
CA ALA A 171 -3.31 -1.90 -32.42
C ALA A 171 -2.13 -1.34 -31.62
N ARG A 172 -2.07 -1.62 -30.31
CA ARG A 172 -0.96 -1.21 -29.45
C ARG A 172 0.35 -1.86 -29.88
N LEU A 173 0.32 -3.16 -30.16
CA LEU A 173 1.45 -3.89 -30.75
C LEU A 173 1.92 -3.21 -32.05
N TYR A 174 1.01 -2.86 -32.96
CA TYR A 174 1.37 -2.20 -34.21
C TYR A 174 1.96 -0.80 -34.00
N LEU A 175 1.47 -0.03 -33.04
CA LEU A 175 2.10 1.24 -32.65
C LEU A 175 3.52 1.03 -32.13
N ALA A 176 3.75 0.00 -31.30
CA ALA A 176 5.10 -0.35 -30.82
C ALA A 176 6.04 -0.78 -31.97
N MET A 177 5.50 -1.32 -33.06
CA MET A 177 6.22 -1.64 -34.29
C MET A 177 6.37 -0.43 -35.25
N GLY A 178 5.74 0.70 -34.95
CA GLY A 178 5.71 1.89 -35.81
C GLY A 178 4.72 1.84 -36.99
N ASP A 179 3.84 0.83 -37.05
CA ASP A 179 2.82 0.69 -38.09
C ASP A 179 1.50 1.36 -37.68
N THR A 180 1.47 2.69 -37.82
CA THR A 180 0.30 3.52 -37.46
C THR A 180 -0.92 3.25 -38.34
N ALA A 181 -0.72 2.76 -39.56
CA ALA A 181 -1.79 2.47 -40.51
C ALA A 181 -2.60 1.25 -40.06
N LYS A 182 -1.92 0.14 -39.74
CA LYS A 182 -2.60 -1.05 -39.20
C LYS A 182 -3.23 -0.78 -37.84
N ALA A 183 -2.53 -0.05 -36.97
CA ALA A 183 -3.07 0.33 -35.67
C ALA A 183 -4.38 1.11 -35.81
N SER A 184 -4.42 2.12 -36.69
CA SER A 184 -5.63 2.93 -36.92
C SER A 184 -6.79 2.07 -37.44
N ALA A 185 -6.52 1.11 -38.34
CA ALA A 185 -7.54 0.22 -38.87
C ALA A 185 -8.15 -0.69 -37.78
N ASP A 186 -7.33 -1.24 -36.89
CA ASP A 186 -7.80 -2.07 -35.77
C ASP A 186 -8.59 -1.24 -34.74
N ILE A 187 -8.16 -0.01 -34.45
CA ILE A 187 -8.86 0.92 -33.54
C ILE A 187 -10.23 1.30 -34.10
N ASP A 188 -10.30 1.70 -35.37
CA ASP A 188 -11.57 2.06 -36.00
C ASP A 188 -12.51 0.86 -36.02
N ARG A 189 -11.99 -0.34 -36.30
CA ARG A 189 -12.78 -1.58 -36.23
C ARG A 189 -13.25 -1.90 -34.81
N ALA A 190 -12.44 -1.67 -33.79
CA ALA A 190 -12.84 -1.84 -32.39
C ALA A 190 -14.02 -0.92 -32.04
N LEU A 191 -13.97 0.35 -32.47
CA LEU A 191 -15.04 1.34 -32.24
C LEU A 191 -16.31 1.07 -33.05
N GLU A 192 -16.20 0.45 -34.22
CA GLU A 192 -17.36 -0.07 -34.97
C GLU A 192 -18.08 -1.19 -34.20
N LEU A 193 -17.31 -2.07 -33.54
CA LEU A 193 -17.84 -3.20 -32.78
C LEU A 193 -18.40 -2.77 -31.42
N ASN A 194 -17.69 -1.87 -30.73
CA ASN A 194 -18.02 -1.39 -29.41
C ASN A 194 -17.70 0.10 -29.26
N LYS A 195 -18.75 0.93 -29.31
CA LYS A 195 -18.66 2.38 -29.12
C LYS A 195 -18.33 2.81 -27.69
N ASN A 196 -18.32 1.88 -26.73
CA ASN A 196 -17.99 2.17 -25.34
C ASN A 196 -16.53 1.77 -25.01
N ASN A 197 -15.73 1.40 -26.02
CA ASN A 197 -14.33 1.04 -25.80
C ASN A 197 -13.48 2.32 -25.59
N VAL A 198 -13.23 2.66 -24.32
CA VAL A 198 -12.49 3.86 -23.91
C VAL A 198 -11.07 3.86 -24.47
N ASN A 199 -10.36 2.73 -24.37
CA ASN A 199 -8.97 2.61 -24.81
C ASN A 199 -8.82 2.88 -26.31
N ALA A 200 -9.79 2.46 -27.13
CA ALA A 200 -9.78 2.74 -28.56
C ALA A 200 -9.86 4.25 -28.86
N TYR A 201 -10.70 5.01 -28.16
CA TYR A 201 -10.73 6.47 -28.28
C TYR A 201 -9.41 7.11 -27.84
N VAL A 202 -8.85 6.66 -26.71
CA VAL A 202 -7.60 7.20 -26.18
C VAL A 202 -6.45 6.97 -27.15
N MET A 203 -6.29 5.76 -27.67
CA MET A 203 -5.24 5.44 -28.65
C MET A 203 -5.42 6.21 -29.96
N ARG A 204 -6.67 6.41 -30.42
CA ARG A 204 -6.92 7.21 -31.62
C ARG A 204 -6.56 8.67 -31.44
N ALA A 205 -6.87 9.23 -30.26
CA ALA A 205 -6.49 10.59 -29.91
C ALA A 205 -4.96 10.75 -29.84
N ASP A 206 -4.26 9.77 -29.26
CA ASP A 206 -2.80 9.77 -29.21
C ASP A 206 -2.16 9.74 -30.61
N ILE A 207 -2.64 8.86 -31.49
CA ILE A 207 -2.20 8.84 -32.91
C ILE A 207 -2.47 10.20 -33.58
N ALA A 208 -3.62 10.81 -33.32
CA ALA A 208 -3.98 12.11 -33.90
C ALA A 208 -3.08 13.24 -33.39
N ILE A 209 -2.65 13.21 -32.12
CA ILE A 209 -1.67 14.14 -31.54
C ILE A 209 -0.31 13.97 -32.21
N ASN A 210 0.20 12.74 -32.26
CA ASN A 210 1.60 12.46 -32.60
C ASN A 210 1.86 12.40 -34.11
N SER A 211 0.94 11.86 -34.90
CA SER A 211 1.14 11.69 -36.35
C SER A 211 0.60 12.84 -37.17
N ALA A 212 -0.66 13.22 -36.96
CA ALA A 212 -1.37 14.18 -37.80
C ALA A 212 -1.39 15.61 -37.22
N LYS A 213 -1.08 15.77 -35.93
CA LYS A 213 -1.32 16.99 -35.14
C LYS A 213 -2.76 17.51 -35.30
N ASP A 214 -3.71 16.60 -35.48
CA ASP A 214 -5.13 16.91 -35.59
C ASP A 214 -5.74 17.00 -34.18
N TYR A 215 -5.46 18.12 -33.52
CA TYR A 215 -5.89 18.35 -32.15
C TYR A 215 -7.41 18.43 -32.00
N ALA A 216 -8.13 18.85 -33.06
CA ALA A 216 -9.58 18.91 -33.04
C ALA A 216 -10.21 17.51 -33.00
N ARG A 217 -9.70 16.57 -33.82
CA ARG A 217 -10.13 15.18 -33.79
C ARG A 217 -9.76 14.52 -32.46
N ALA A 218 -8.53 14.70 -32.00
CA ALA A 218 -8.06 14.15 -30.72
C ALA A 218 -8.93 14.63 -29.54
N ARG A 219 -9.30 15.91 -29.53
CA ARG A 219 -10.17 16.48 -28.48
C ARG A 219 -11.54 15.82 -28.46
N ASN A 220 -12.14 15.58 -29.62
CA ASN A 220 -13.44 14.92 -29.71
C ASN A 220 -13.38 13.47 -29.19
N ASP A 221 -12.29 12.74 -29.49
CA ASP A 221 -12.09 11.39 -28.96
C ASP A 221 -11.88 11.40 -27.44
N MET A 222 -11.15 12.39 -26.90
CA MET A 222 -11.05 12.59 -25.45
C MET A 222 -12.39 12.93 -24.80
N ASP A 223 -13.25 13.70 -25.45
CA ASP A 223 -14.60 13.98 -24.95
C ASP A 223 -15.45 12.71 -24.83
N GLU A 224 -15.35 11.77 -25.78
CA GLU A 224 -16.00 10.46 -25.68
C GLU A 224 -15.39 9.61 -24.55
N ALA A 225 -14.07 9.59 -24.41
CA ALA A 225 -13.41 8.87 -23.32
C ALA A 225 -13.85 9.38 -21.93
N ILE A 226 -13.94 10.70 -21.75
CA ILE A 226 -14.39 11.34 -20.51
C ILE A 226 -15.87 11.03 -20.22
N LYS A 227 -16.74 10.98 -21.23
CA LYS A 227 -18.15 10.58 -21.03
C LYS A 227 -18.26 9.17 -20.47
N LEU A 228 -17.39 8.26 -20.92
CA LEU A 228 -17.38 6.86 -20.50
C LEU A 228 -16.71 6.69 -19.12
N GLN A 229 -15.70 7.48 -18.80
CA GLN A 229 -14.95 7.43 -17.54
C GLN A 229 -14.71 8.84 -16.95
N PRO A 230 -15.73 9.43 -16.30
CA PRO A 230 -15.70 10.85 -15.92
C PRO A 230 -14.82 11.19 -14.71
N HIS A 231 -14.26 10.19 -14.01
CA HIS A 231 -13.45 10.38 -12.80
C HIS A 231 -11.97 10.04 -13.00
N PHE A 232 -11.53 9.81 -14.24
CA PHE A 232 -10.13 9.53 -14.53
C PHE A 232 -9.37 10.82 -14.83
N SER A 233 -8.53 11.26 -13.88
CA SER A 233 -7.81 12.54 -13.92
C SER A 233 -6.98 12.73 -15.21
N GLY A 234 -6.30 11.66 -15.67
CA GLY A 234 -5.43 11.72 -16.86
C GLY A 234 -6.13 12.15 -18.15
N TYR A 235 -7.43 11.87 -18.31
CA TYR A 235 -8.17 12.29 -19.50
C TYR A 235 -8.41 13.80 -19.53
N PHE A 236 -8.60 14.43 -18.36
CA PHE A 236 -8.72 15.88 -18.27
C PHE A 236 -7.38 16.57 -18.54
N VAL A 237 -6.25 15.99 -18.09
CA VAL A 237 -4.92 16.50 -18.44
C VAL A 237 -4.69 16.50 -19.95
N ASN A 238 -4.98 15.37 -20.62
CA ASN A 238 -4.79 15.27 -22.08
C ASN A 238 -5.77 16.17 -22.83
N ARG A 239 -7.03 16.30 -22.39
CA ARG A 239 -7.97 17.24 -23.02
C ARG A 239 -7.58 18.70 -22.79
N ALA A 240 -7.05 19.04 -21.62
CA ALA A 240 -6.54 20.38 -21.33
C ALA A 240 -5.37 20.75 -22.24
N PHE A 241 -4.42 19.81 -22.44
CA PHE A 241 -3.35 19.96 -23.43
C PHE A 241 -3.90 20.23 -24.83
N LEU A 242 -4.90 19.45 -25.27
CA LEU A 242 -5.52 19.63 -26.58
C LEU A 242 -6.27 20.97 -26.71
N ARG A 243 -6.96 21.40 -25.66
CA ARG A 243 -7.64 22.71 -25.61
C ARG A 243 -6.64 23.85 -25.68
N TYR A 244 -5.51 23.73 -24.99
CA TYR A 244 -4.41 24.69 -25.07
C TYR A 244 -3.89 24.80 -26.52
N GLN A 245 -3.61 23.68 -27.19
CA GLN A 245 -3.18 23.67 -28.60
C GLN A 245 -4.22 24.24 -29.57
N LEU A 246 -5.49 24.32 -29.14
CA LEU A 246 -6.62 24.89 -29.88
C LEU A 246 -6.99 26.31 -29.41
N ASP A 247 -6.11 26.98 -28.67
CA ASP A 247 -6.28 28.33 -28.11
C ASP A 247 -7.46 28.49 -27.12
N ASP A 248 -8.00 27.39 -26.58
CA ASP A 248 -9.00 27.39 -25.52
C ASP A 248 -8.33 27.35 -24.14
N TYR A 249 -7.64 28.43 -23.78
CA TYR A 249 -6.90 28.56 -22.52
C TYR A 249 -7.82 28.48 -21.28
N PHE A 250 -9.04 29.00 -21.37
CA PHE A 250 -10.02 28.95 -20.27
C PHE A 250 -10.50 27.51 -20.04
N GLY A 251 -10.84 26.80 -21.11
CA GLY A 251 -11.22 25.39 -21.04
C GLY A 251 -10.06 24.49 -20.60
N ALA A 252 -8.83 24.81 -20.98
CA ALA A 252 -7.63 24.11 -20.51
C ALA A 252 -7.42 24.30 -19.00
N MET A 253 -7.50 25.55 -18.51
CA MET A 253 -7.39 25.86 -17.08
C MET A 253 -8.45 25.11 -16.24
N ALA A 254 -9.71 25.10 -16.71
CA ALA A 254 -10.80 24.41 -16.02
C ALA A 254 -10.56 22.89 -15.93
N ASP A 255 -10.05 22.27 -17.01
CA ASP A 255 -9.74 20.85 -17.01
C ASP A 255 -8.54 20.52 -16.11
N PHE A 256 -7.49 21.34 -16.07
CA PHE A 256 -6.38 21.15 -15.13
C PHE A 256 -6.82 21.31 -13.68
N ASP A 257 -7.66 22.31 -13.38
CA ASP A 257 -8.23 22.49 -12.05
C ASP A 257 -9.05 21.27 -11.62
N TYR A 258 -9.86 20.73 -12.53
CA TYR A 258 -10.66 19.52 -12.25
C TYR A 258 -9.79 18.27 -12.11
N ALA A 259 -8.75 18.10 -12.93
CA ALA A 259 -7.80 17.01 -12.83
C ALA A 259 -7.10 16.98 -11.45
N ILE A 260 -6.74 18.15 -10.92
CA ILE A 260 -6.12 18.31 -9.59
C ILE A 260 -7.13 18.09 -8.45
N GLN A 261 -8.42 18.39 -8.67
CA GLN A 261 -9.47 18.04 -7.72
C GLN A 261 -9.67 16.53 -7.62
N LEU A 262 -9.59 15.81 -8.74
CA LEU A 262 -9.68 14.35 -8.79
C LEU A 262 -8.43 13.69 -8.21
N ASP A 263 -7.24 14.19 -8.57
CA ASP A 263 -5.95 13.69 -8.10
C ASP A 263 -5.03 14.88 -7.68
N PRO A 264 -4.99 15.20 -6.37
CA PRO A 264 -4.14 16.26 -5.85
C PRO A 264 -2.62 16.02 -6.00
N SER A 265 -2.22 14.78 -6.31
CA SER A 265 -0.83 14.36 -6.52
C SER A 265 -0.43 14.25 -7.99
N SER A 266 -1.31 14.61 -8.93
CA SER A 266 -1.00 14.55 -10.37
C SER A 266 0.08 15.57 -10.74
N VAL A 267 1.32 15.09 -10.87
CA VAL A 267 2.48 15.91 -11.29
C VAL A 267 2.25 16.58 -12.64
N PRO A 268 1.79 15.87 -13.71
CA PRO A 268 1.53 16.50 -15.01
C PRO A 268 0.47 17.60 -14.94
N ALA A 269 -0.61 17.41 -14.16
CA ALA A 269 -1.66 18.42 -14.03
C ALA A 269 -1.15 19.69 -13.31
N LEU A 270 -0.40 19.52 -12.21
CA LEU A 270 0.20 20.64 -11.48
C LEU A 270 1.22 21.40 -12.34
N PHE A 271 2.10 20.67 -13.00
CA PHE A 271 3.13 21.24 -13.86
C PHE A 271 2.52 22.04 -15.02
N ASN A 272 1.57 21.44 -15.75
CA ASN A 272 0.91 22.08 -16.88
C ASN A 272 0.07 23.31 -16.46
N ARG A 273 -0.62 23.23 -15.32
CA ARG A 273 -1.34 24.38 -14.78
C ARG A 273 -0.40 25.51 -14.37
N GLY A 274 0.76 25.16 -13.79
CA GLY A 274 1.82 26.10 -13.45
C GLY A 274 2.32 26.87 -14.68
N LEU A 275 2.58 26.17 -15.78
CA LEU A 275 2.95 26.78 -17.07
C LEU A 275 1.84 27.71 -17.60
N LEU A 276 0.59 27.24 -17.63
CA LEU A 276 -0.52 28.05 -18.11
C LEU A 276 -0.76 29.30 -17.24
N ARG A 277 -0.58 29.19 -15.91
CA ARG A 277 -0.65 30.32 -14.98
C ARG A 277 0.48 31.33 -15.21
N ALA A 278 1.68 30.86 -15.49
CA ALA A 278 2.82 31.70 -15.84
C ALA A 278 2.53 32.53 -17.10
N GLU A 279 1.92 31.93 -18.13
CA GLU A 279 1.56 32.65 -19.36
C GLU A 279 0.53 33.76 -19.14
N VAL A 280 -0.41 33.56 -18.22
CA VAL A 280 -1.39 34.60 -17.83
C VAL A 280 -0.87 35.54 -16.74
N ASN A 281 0.43 35.49 -16.42
CA ASN A 281 1.12 36.29 -15.40
C ASN A 281 0.60 36.09 -13.95
N ASP A 282 -0.01 34.95 -13.63
CA ASP A 282 -0.35 34.57 -12.25
C ASP A 282 0.85 33.90 -11.57
N ASN A 283 1.98 34.61 -11.54
CA ASN A 283 3.31 34.08 -11.21
C ASN A 283 3.38 33.45 -9.81
N ASN A 284 2.74 34.06 -8.81
CA ASN A 284 2.74 33.53 -7.45
C ASN A 284 2.06 32.15 -7.38
N LYS A 285 0.90 31.98 -8.03
CA LYS A 285 0.20 30.69 -8.03
C LYS A 285 0.89 29.64 -8.91
N ALA A 286 1.58 30.07 -9.95
CA ALA A 286 2.43 29.18 -10.74
C ALA A 286 3.62 28.66 -9.91
N ILE A 287 4.26 29.52 -9.10
CA ILE A 287 5.31 29.12 -8.15
C ILE A 287 4.77 28.11 -7.11
N ASP A 288 3.56 28.32 -6.60
CA ASP A 288 2.92 27.37 -5.67
C ASP A 288 2.73 25.99 -6.32
N ASP A 289 2.27 25.95 -7.58
CA ASP A 289 2.09 24.70 -8.32
C ASP A 289 3.42 23.98 -8.56
N PHE A 290 4.47 24.68 -9.01
CA PHE A 290 5.80 24.07 -9.16
C PHE A 290 6.41 23.63 -7.83
N THR A 291 6.13 24.36 -6.74
CA THR A 291 6.57 23.96 -5.40
C THR A 291 5.90 22.67 -4.95
N ARG A 292 4.62 22.47 -5.30
CA ARG A 292 3.93 21.19 -5.07
C ARG A 292 4.49 20.07 -5.95
N VAL A 293 4.83 20.34 -7.22
CA VAL A 293 5.52 19.38 -8.08
C VAL A 293 6.82 18.92 -7.41
N LEU A 294 7.65 19.86 -6.95
CA LEU A 294 8.94 19.55 -6.32
C LEU A 294 8.84 18.90 -4.94
N ALA A 295 7.67 18.96 -4.29
CA ALA A 295 7.40 18.20 -3.09
C ALA A 295 7.05 16.72 -3.39
N LEU A 296 6.49 16.45 -4.57
CA LEU A 296 6.13 15.11 -5.05
C LEU A 296 7.30 14.43 -5.77
N ASP A 297 8.00 15.20 -6.61
CA ASP A 297 9.14 14.80 -7.42
C ASP A 297 10.28 15.81 -7.23
N PRO A 298 11.16 15.58 -6.23
CA PRO A 298 12.26 16.49 -5.90
C PRO A 298 13.30 16.66 -7.01
N ASP A 299 13.34 15.77 -7.99
CA ASP A 299 14.28 15.78 -9.11
C ASP A 299 13.61 16.28 -10.40
N ASN A 300 12.44 16.92 -10.30
CA ASN A 300 11.77 17.51 -11.45
C ASN A 300 12.45 18.80 -11.94
N TYR A 301 13.50 18.65 -12.75
CA TYR A 301 14.28 19.79 -13.22
C TYR A 301 13.50 20.75 -14.13
N LYS A 302 12.44 20.28 -14.82
CA LYS A 302 11.51 21.16 -15.56
C LYS A 302 10.81 22.12 -14.60
N ALA A 303 10.25 21.60 -13.51
CA ALA A 303 9.60 22.43 -12.49
C ALA A 303 10.57 23.38 -11.79
N MET A 304 11.80 22.92 -11.47
CA MET A 304 12.85 23.79 -10.90
C MET A 304 13.18 24.96 -11.80
N TYR A 305 13.42 24.70 -13.09
CA TYR A 305 13.79 25.75 -14.03
C TYR A 305 12.66 26.78 -14.21
N ASN A 306 11.41 26.33 -14.40
CA ASN A 306 10.27 27.24 -14.52
C ASN A 306 10.01 28.02 -13.23
N ARG A 307 10.13 27.39 -12.06
CA ARG A 307 10.03 28.09 -10.78
C ARG A 307 11.14 29.13 -10.64
N ALA A 308 12.37 28.82 -11.05
CA ALA A 308 13.46 29.77 -11.02
C ALA A 308 13.22 30.99 -11.92
N LEU A 309 12.67 30.79 -13.12
CA LEU A 309 12.26 31.89 -14.01
C LEU A 309 11.25 32.82 -13.33
N LEU A 310 10.22 32.24 -12.70
CA LEU A 310 9.19 33.02 -12.02
C LEU A 310 9.69 33.69 -10.73
N SER A 311 10.54 33.01 -9.97
CA SER A 311 11.18 33.56 -8.78
C SER A 311 12.01 34.79 -9.11
N LYS A 312 12.70 34.80 -10.26
CA LYS A 312 13.39 35.99 -10.77
C LYS A 312 12.40 37.14 -11.03
N GLU A 313 11.26 36.89 -11.66
CA GLU A 313 10.27 37.92 -11.97
C GLU A 313 9.65 38.55 -10.71
N ILE A 314 9.52 37.79 -9.61
CA ILE A 314 9.10 38.33 -8.30
C ILE A 314 10.26 38.84 -7.43
N ALA A 315 11.45 38.97 -8.00
CA ALA A 315 12.68 39.43 -7.36
C ALA A 315 13.25 38.54 -6.23
N ASP A 316 12.84 37.27 -6.14
CA ASP A 316 13.51 36.25 -5.33
C ASP A 316 14.69 35.63 -6.09
N TYR A 317 15.77 36.42 -6.22
CA TYR A 317 16.98 35.99 -6.90
C TYR A 317 17.72 34.86 -6.15
N SER A 318 17.59 34.82 -4.82
CA SER A 318 18.20 33.77 -3.99
C SER A 318 17.57 32.41 -4.22
N GLY A 319 16.23 32.32 -4.18
CA GLY A 319 15.51 31.08 -4.45
C GLY A 319 15.70 30.63 -5.90
N SER A 320 15.63 31.58 -6.85
CA SER A 320 15.91 31.32 -8.26
C SER A 320 17.30 30.69 -8.47
N ASN A 321 18.35 31.25 -7.86
CA ASN A 321 19.70 30.70 -7.97
C ASN A 321 19.84 29.31 -7.34
N ALA A 322 19.14 29.03 -6.22
CA ALA A 322 19.19 27.72 -5.58
C ALA A 322 18.60 26.60 -6.47
N ASP A 323 17.52 26.89 -7.18
CA ASP A 323 16.93 25.96 -8.15
C ASP A 323 17.84 25.82 -9.39
N LEU A 324 18.37 26.93 -9.91
CA LEU A 324 19.28 26.92 -11.06
C LEU A 324 20.59 26.17 -10.78
N ASP A 325 21.11 26.24 -9.56
CA ASP A 325 22.32 25.50 -9.17
C ASP A 325 22.12 23.98 -9.29
N LYS A 326 20.92 23.48 -8.95
CA LYS A 326 20.56 22.06 -9.13
C LYS A 326 20.38 21.71 -10.61
N VAL A 327 19.68 22.55 -11.37
CA VAL A 327 19.50 22.35 -12.81
C VAL A 327 20.84 22.34 -13.53
N ILE A 328 21.77 23.24 -13.18
CA ILE A 328 23.11 23.31 -13.78
C ILE A 328 24.01 22.15 -13.36
N ALA A 329 23.82 21.62 -12.15
CA ALA A 329 24.56 20.44 -11.70
C ALA A 329 24.23 19.21 -12.56
N GLU A 330 22.97 19.04 -12.93
CA GLU A 330 22.51 17.94 -13.78
C GLU A 330 22.70 18.22 -15.29
N PHE A 331 22.43 19.45 -15.72
CA PHE A 331 22.52 19.90 -17.12
C PHE A 331 23.61 20.97 -17.29
N PRO A 332 24.90 20.62 -17.19
CA PRO A 332 26.01 21.58 -17.22
C PRO A 332 26.22 22.24 -18.60
N SER A 333 25.59 21.72 -19.65
CA SER A 333 25.61 22.29 -21.00
C SER A 333 24.43 23.21 -21.29
N PHE A 334 23.43 23.28 -20.39
CA PHE A 334 22.22 24.06 -20.62
C PHE A 334 22.50 25.56 -20.47
N SER A 335 22.75 26.23 -21.60
CA SER A 335 23.11 27.66 -21.62
C SER A 335 22.01 28.56 -21.02
N GLY A 336 20.74 28.18 -21.17
CA GLY A 336 19.59 28.92 -20.66
C GLY A 336 19.65 29.13 -19.15
N ALA A 337 19.99 28.10 -18.39
CA ALA A 337 20.12 28.20 -16.93
C ALA A 337 21.22 29.18 -16.50
N TYR A 338 22.39 29.15 -17.18
CA TYR A 338 23.46 30.11 -16.92
C TYR A 338 23.07 31.55 -17.26
N PHE A 339 22.32 31.78 -18.35
CA PHE A 339 21.82 33.12 -18.68
C PHE A 339 20.89 33.67 -17.60
N VAL A 340 19.96 32.85 -17.10
CA VAL A 340 19.05 33.27 -16.02
C VAL A 340 19.83 33.58 -14.75
N ARG A 341 20.77 32.71 -14.34
CA ARG A 341 21.60 32.91 -13.13
C ARG A 341 22.51 34.14 -13.26
N CYS A 342 23.06 34.39 -14.44
CA CYS A 342 23.81 35.60 -14.76
C CYS A 342 22.99 36.87 -14.52
N GLU A 343 21.75 36.92 -15.04
CA GLU A 343 20.86 38.06 -14.87
C GLU A 343 20.49 38.27 -13.39
N ASN A 344 20.23 37.18 -12.65
CA ASN A 344 20.02 37.26 -11.20
C ASN A 344 21.22 37.88 -10.48
N TYR A 345 22.45 37.43 -10.77
CA TYR A 345 23.65 38.01 -10.18
C TYR A 345 23.85 39.49 -10.55
N ARG A 346 23.49 39.91 -11.78
CA ARG A 346 23.50 41.34 -12.15
C ARG A 346 22.54 42.15 -11.29
N LEU A 347 21.32 41.65 -11.08
CA LEU A 347 20.29 42.32 -10.27
C LEU A 347 20.66 42.36 -8.77
N MET A 348 21.40 41.36 -8.29
CA MET A 348 21.97 41.34 -6.94
C MET A 348 23.24 42.19 -6.77
N GLY A 349 23.83 42.73 -7.84
CA GLY A 349 25.08 43.50 -7.81
C GLY A 349 26.36 42.66 -7.81
N GLU A 350 26.25 41.33 -7.97
CA GLU A 350 27.34 40.34 -7.94
C GLU A 350 28.06 40.24 -9.31
N ARG A 351 28.68 41.35 -9.74
CA ARG A 351 29.24 41.51 -11.11
C ARG A 351 30.23 40.41 -11.53
N ALA A 352 31.09 39.96 -10.62
CA ALA A 352 32.10 38.95 -10.93
C ALA A 352 31.47 37.56 -11.19
N LYS A 353 30.39 37.22 -10.49
CA LYS A 353 29.66 35.96 -10.72
C LYS A 353 28.86 36.03 -12.02
N ALA A 354 28.19 37.16 -12.27
CA ALA A 354 27.49 37.41 -13.52
C ALA A 354 28.41 37.28 -14.74
N GLU A 355 29.61 37.89 -14.71
CA GLU A 355 30.55 37.81 -15.83
C GLU A 355 31.03 36.38 -16.11
N ARG A 356 31.23 35.57 -15.06
CA ARG A 356 31.58 34.14 -15.21
C ARG A 356 30.47 33.35 -15.89
N ASP A 357 29.25 33.50 -15.42
CA ASP A 357 28.09 32.80 -15.98
C ASP A 357 27.78 33.26 -17.40
N TYR A 358 27.90 34.57 -17.69
CA TYR A 358 27.74 35.11 -19.03
C TYR A 358 28.75 34.50 -20.01
N ASN A 359 30.03 34.49 -19.64
CA ASN A 359 31.09 33.92 -20.50
C ASN A 359 30.87 32.41 -20.73
N LYS A 360 30.41 31.69 -19.69
CA LYS A 360 30.07 30.27 -19.80
C LYS A 360 28.85 30.04 -20.70
N ALA A 361 27.77 30.78 -20.51
CA ALA A 361 26.56 30.72 -21.33
C ALA A 361 26.85 31.03 -22.80
N MET A 362 27.68 32.03 -23.08
CA MET A 362 28.10 32.41 -24.44
C MET A 362 29.02 31.39 -25.12
N ALA A 363 29.79 30.63 -24.34
CA ALA A 363 30.57 29.52 -24.86
C ALA A 363 29.67 28.34 -25.22
N LEU A 364 28.70 28.02 -24.35
CA LEU A 364 27.74 26.93 -24.53
C LEU A 364 26.72 27.21 -25.63
N SER A 365 26.32 28.47 -25.84
CA SER A 365 25.34 28.84 -26.88
C SER A 365 25.82 28.58 -28.31
N LYS A 366 27.14 28.43 -28.50
CA LYS A 366 27.78 28.10 -29.79
C LYS A 366 28.04 26.62 -29.98
N GLN A 367 27.79 25.80 -28.96
CA GLN A 367 28.00 24.35 -28.97
C GLN A 367 26.65 23.65 -29.11
N ALA A 368 26.62 22.60 -29.93
CA ALA A 368 25.48 21.71 -29.97
C ALA A 368 25.49 20.83 -28.71
N VAL A 369 24.31 20.57 -28.16
CA VAL A 369 24.16 19.75 -26.95
C VAL A 369 24.14 18.27 -27.37
N PRO A 370 24.97 17.40 -26.78
CA PRO A 370 24.87 15.97 -27.02
C PRO A 370 23.49 15.48 -26.60
N GLY A 371 22.73 14.85 -27.50
CA GLY A 371 21.35 14.42 -27.23
C GLY A 371 21.16 13.35 -26.14
N ASP A 372 22.24 12.96 -25.45
CA ASP A 372 22.24 12.03 -24.31
C ASP A 372 22.29 12.75 -22.95
N GLU A 373 22.63 14.06 -22.92
CA GLU A 373 22.48 14.89 -21.73
C GLU A 373 20.99 15.24 -21.55
N GLY A 374 20.27 14.38 -20.83
CA GLY A 374 18.84 14.56 -20.53
C GLY A 374 17.90 13.57 -21.21
N ALA A 375 18.39 12.36 -21.52
CA ALA A 375 17.55 11.23 -21.93
C ALA A 375 16.43 10.92 -20.93
N ASP A 376 16.63 11.21 -19.63
CA ASP A 376 15.65 10.99 -18.56
C ASP A 376 14.61 12.10 -18.40
N VAL A 377 14.72 13.20 -19.17
CA VAL A 377 13.76 14.34 -19.11
C VAL A 377 12.56 14.15 -20.05
N ASP A 378 12.62 13.13 -20.92
CA ASP A 378 11.67 12.84 -22.02
C ASP A 378 10.93 11.50 -21.87
N ALA A 379 10.76 10.98 -20.64
CA ALA A 379 9.91 9.80 -20.44
C ALA A 379 8.44 9.99 -20.90
N ASP A 380 7.99 11.25 -21.09
CA ASP A 380 6.61 11.66 -21.37
C ASP A 380 6.40 12.34 -22.75
N ALA A 381 7.31 12.14 -23.71
CA ALA A 381 7.07 12.57 -25.09
C ALA A 381 7.56 11.50 -26.07
N GLY A 382 6.63 10.71 -26.58
CA GLY A 382 6.87 9.67 -27.58
C GLY A 382 7.79 10.13 -28.72
N GLY A 383 8.97 9.51 -28.77
CA GLY A 383 9.93 9.66 -29.87
C GLY A 383 11.37 9.71 -29.38
N SER A 384 11.94 8.56 -29.04
CA SER A 384 13.38 8.40 -28.81
C SER A 384 14.18 8.72 -30.08
N GLN A 385 14.52 9.99 -30.29
CA GLN A 385 15.58 10.39 -31.21
C GLN A 385 16.93 10.24 -30.50
N GLN A 386 17.31 9.00 -30.20
CA GLN A 386 18.66 8.70 -29.74
C GLN A 386 19.68 9.18 -30.77
N GLY A 387 20.58 10.08 -30.35
CA GLY A 387 21.83 10.37 -31.06
C GLY A 387 21.84 11.54 -32.04
N LYS A 388 20.91 12.51 -31.95
CA LYS A 388 21.06 13.78 -32.68
C LYS A 388 21.55 14.89 -31.76
N GLU A 389 22.52 15.66 -32.23
CA GLU A 389 22.94 16.92 -31.61
C GLU A 389 21.76 17.91 -31.61
N GLU A 390 21.41 18.47 -30.45
CA GLU A 390 20.30 19.41 -30.28
C GLU A 390 20.79 20.85 -30.16
N THR A 391 19.97 21.81 -30.63
CA THR A 391 20.24 23.23 -30.40
C THR A 391 19.82 23.64 -28.99
N GLN A 392 20.47 24.69 -28.46
CA GLN A 392 20.13 25.23 -27.14
C GLN A 392 18.69 25.76 -27.05
N GLU A 393 18.10 26.18 -28.18
CA GLU A 393 16.69 26.57 -28.27
C GLU A 393 15.76 25.36 -28.11
N GLN A 394 16.11 24.21 -28.70
CA GLN A 394 15.35 22.97 -28.54
C GLN A 394 15.39 22.48 -27.09
N VAL A 395 16.57 22.53 -26.46
CA VAL A 395 16.72 22.21 -25.03
C VAL A 395 15.86 23.14 -24.18
N ALA A 396 15.92 24.46 -24.40
CA ALA A 396 15.10 25.41 -23.65
C ALA A 396 13.59 25.16 -23.81
N ALA A 397 13.14 24.82 -25.02
CA ALA A 397 11.74 24.53 -25.30
C ALA A 397 11.23 23.28 -24.55
N ARG A 398 12.06 22.26 -24.34
CA ARG A 398 11.69 21.05 -23.57
C ARG A 398 11.35 21.38 -22.12
N PHE A 399 12.08 22.31 -21.51
CA PHE A 399 11.81 22.74 -20.13
C PHE A 399 10.49 23.50 -19.99
N THR A 400 9.99 24.14 -21.04
CA THR A 400 8.76 24.96 -21.00
C THR A 400 7.57 24.32 -21.71
N SER A 401 7.69 23.09 -22.18
CA SER A 401 6.64 22.37 -22.91
C SER A 401 5.62 21.73 -21.97
N LEU A 402 4.34 21.76 -22.36
CA LEU A 402 3.29 21.01 -21.66
C LEU A 402 3.50 19.50 -21.82
N LEU A 403 3.15 18.75 -20.78
CA LEU A 403 3.24 17.29 -20.72
C LEU A 403 1.90 16.64 -21.07
N THR A 404 1.92 15.53 -21.80
CA THR A 404 0.78 14.61 -21.93
C THR A 404 0.92 13.46 -20.94
N VAL A 405 -0.18 12.75 -20.65
CA VAL A 405 -0.15 11.50 -19.90
C VAL A 405 -0.16 10.36 -20.91
N ASP A 406 1.00 9.71 -21.09
CA ASP A 406 1.27 8.75 -22.16
C ASP A 406 0.65 7.35 -21.92
N ASN A 407 0.31 7.01 -20.67
CA ASN A 407 -0.25 5.71 -20.27
C ASN A 407 -1.76 5.73 -19.95
N ASN A 408 -2.54 6.38 -20.82
CA ASN A 408 -3.98 6.54 -20.62
C ASN A 408 -4.84 5.40 -21.21
N ALA A 409 -4.24 4.54 -22.05
CA ALA A 409 -4.87 3.34 -22.59
C ALA A 409 -4.29 2.10 -21.91
N THR A 410 -5.02 1.54 -20.94
CA THR A 410 -4.62 0.30 -20.28
C THR A 410 -5.44 -0.84 -20.86
N VAL A 411 -4.84 -1.62 -21.75
CA VAL A 411 -5.39 -2.93 -22.13
C VAL A 411 -5.11 -3.87 -20.97
N LYS A 412 -6.05 -3.95 -20.03
CA LYS A 412 -5.92 -4.78 -18.83
C LYS A 412 -5.94 -6.26 -19.21
N GLU A 413 -5.11 -7.03 -18.53
CA GLU A 413 -5.16 -8.49 -18.55
C GLU A 413 -6.56 -9.00 -18.12
N GLU A 414 -7.05 -10.07 -18.75
CA GLU A 414 -8.32 -10.71 -18.38
C GLU A 414 -8.16 -11.50 -17.07
N TYR A 415 -8.18 -10.77 -15.95
CA TYR A 415 -8.54 -11.17 -14.58
C TYR A 415 -8.80 -9.97 -13.67
N ALA A 416 -8.62 -8.74 -14.17
CA ALA A 416 -8.91 -7.52 -13.43
C ALA A 416 -10.43 -7.36 -13.22
N THR A 417 -10.93 -7.79 -12.07
CA THR A 417 -12.30 -7.49 -11.62
C THR A 417 -12.44 -5.97 -11.42
N GLU A 418 -13.38 -5.35 -12.15
CA GLU A 418 -13.67 -3.91 -12.10
C GLU A 418 -14.53 -3.50 -10.89
N GLY A 419 -15.00 -4.48 -10.11
CA GLY A 419 -15.86 -4.22 -8.96
C GLY A 419 -15.13 -3.57 -7.78
N ILE A 420 -15.77 -2.54 -7.22
CA ILE A 420 -15.26 -1.71 -6.13
C ILE A 420 -15.38 -2.43 -4.77
N LYS A 421 -16.20 -3.48 -4.66
CA LYS A 421 -16.77 -3.88 -3.37
C LYS A 421 -15.75 -4.47 -2.39
N GLY A 422 -14.70 -5.14 -2.87
CA GLY A 422 -13.61 -5.60 -1.98
C GLY A 422 -12.19 -5.26 -2.43
N ARG A 423 -12.02 -4.32 -3.37
CA ARG A 423 -10.71 -3.71 -3.56
C ARG A 423 -10.39 -2.88 -2.32
N VAL A 424 -9.23 -3.11 -1.71
CA VAL A 424 -8.74 -2.18 -0.69
C VAL A 424 -8.50 -0.84 -1.37
N GLN A 425 -9.30 0.16 -0.98
CA GLN A 425 -9.29 1.48 -1.59
C GLN A 425 -7.90 2.07 -1.44
N ASP A 426 -7.35 2.58 -2.54
CA ASP A 426 -6.09 3.31 -2.58
C ASP A 426 -6.28 4.68 -1.92
N ARG A 427 -6.42 4.66 -0.60
CA ARG A 427 -6.47 5.86 0.21
C ARG A 427 -5.04 6.18 0.60
N ASN A 428 -4.61 7.40 0.36
CA ASN A 428 -3.35 7.93 0.88
C ASN A 428 -3.45 8.18 2.41
N LEU A 429 -3.68 7.10 3.17
CA LEU A 429 -3.63 7.08 4.63
C LEU A 429 -2.17 7.05 5.09
N ALA A 430 -1.87 7.72 6.21
CA ALA A 430 -0.60 7.58 6.88
C ALA A 430 -0.35 6.09 7.19
N ILE A 431 0.87 5.61 6.92
CA ILE A 431 1.21 4.22 7.21
C ILE A 431 1.37 4.09 8.73
N GLU A 432 0.39 3.48 9.36
CA GLU A 432 0.42 3.17 10.79
C GLU A 432 0.88 1.73 10.99
N VAL A 433 1.79 1.54 11.95
CA VAL A 433 2.21 0.21 12.41
C VAL A 433 1.10 -0.40 13.26
N GLU A 434 1.00 -1.73 13.30
CA GLU A 434 0.04 -2.35 14.20
C GLU A 434 0.48 -2.11 15.65
N PRO A 435 -0.44 -1.72 16.54
CA PRO A 435 -0.13 -1.34 17.91
C PRO A 435 0.31 -2.53 18.77
N MET A 436 0.84 -2.22 19.95
CA MET A 436 1.17 -3.21 20.98
C MET A 436 -0.08 -3.93 21.50
N PHE A 437 0.10 -5.18 21.91
CA PHE A 437 -0.92 -5.94 22.62
C PHE A 437 -0.94 -5.60 24.10
N THR A 438 -2.14 -5.52 24.65
CA THR A 438 -2.41 -5.29 26.06
C THR A 438 -3.47 -6.26 26.58
N LEU A 439 -3.60 -6.29 27.90
CA LEU A 439 -4.66 -7.01 28.59
C LEU A 439 -5.86 -6.08 28.73
N SER A 440 -7.05 -6.61 28.45
CA SER A 440 -8.29 -5.84 28.55
C SER A 440 -9.45 -6.72 29.01
N TYR A 441 -10.47 -6.12 29.60
CA TYR A 441 -11.75 -6.79 29.83
C TYR A 441 -12.68 -6.75 28.62
N TYR A 442 -12.30 -6.03 27.57
CA TYR A 442 -13.08 -5.83 26.37
C TYR A 442 -12.24 -6.05 25.11
N VAL A 443 -12.89 -6.46 24.03
CA VAL A 443 -12.27 -6.67 22.73
C VAL A 443 -13.20 -6.16 21.65
N THR A 444 -12.62 -5.58 20.60
CA THR A 444 -13.35 -5.27 19.38
C THR A 444 -13.22 -6.47 18.44
N THR A 445 -14.31 -7.19 18.19
CA THR A 445 -14.34 -8.23 17.15
C THR A 445 -14.61 -7.61 15.79
N THR A 446 -14.06 -8.21 14.74
CA THR A 446 -14.36 -7.85 13.34
C THR A 446 -14.81 -9.09 12.59
N GLU A 447 -15.44 -8.92 11.43
CA GLU A 447 -15.85 -10.04 10.56
C GLU A 447 -14.66 -10.92 10.12
N ILE A 448 -13.45 -10.35 10.10
CA ILE A 448 -12.20 -11.07 9.76
C ILE A 448 -11.61 -11.76 11.01
N LYS A 449 -11.89 -11.22 12.20
CA LYS A 449 -11.25 -11.62 13.46
C LYS A 449 -12.31 -11.73 14.56
N GLU A 450 -12.93 -12.89 14.61
CA GLU A 450 -14.00 -13.19 15.56
C GLU A 450 -13.49 -13.63 16.94
N VAL A 451 -12.24 -14.13 17.03
CA VAL A 451 -11.69 -14.74 18.25
C VAL A 451 -10.65 -13.82 18.89
N PRO A 452 -10.72 -13.59 20.23
CA PRO A 452 -9.68 -12.89 20.98
C PRO A 452 -8.32 -13.60 20.87
N TYR A 453 -7.24 -12.87 21.14
CA TYR A 453 -5.92 -13.50 21.18
C TYR A 453 -5.79 -14.45 22.35
N TYR A 454 -5.40 -15.68 22.02
CA TYR A 454 -5.03 -16.67 23.01
C TYR A 454 -3.60 -16.43 23.50
N ILE A 455 -3.47 -16.26 24.82
CA ILE A 455 -2.22 -16.47 25.55
C ILE A 455 -2.49 -17.35 26.76
N LYS A 456 -1.60 -18.32 26.99
CA LYS A 456 -1.79 -19.37 28.00
C LYS A 456 -1.99 -18.78 29.40
N GLU A 457 -1.21 -17.77 29.75
CA GLU A 457 -1.20 -17.14 31.08
C GLU A 457 -2.54 -16.46 31.41
N VAL A 458 -3.21 -15.88 30.40
CA VAL A 458 -4.53 -15.28 30.57
C VAL A 458 -5.59 -16.36 30.78
N ASP A 459 -5.53 -17.44 30.01
CA ASP A 459 -6.45 -18.57 30.16
C ASP A 459 -6.28 -19.28 31.51
N ASP A 460 -5.03 -19.52 31.93
CA ASP A 460 -4.69 -20.08 33.23
C ASP A 460 -5.25 -19.20 34.36
N LEU A 461 -5.14 -17.87 34.24
CA LEU A 461 -5.69 -16.94 35.21
C LEU A 461 -7.22 -16.92 35.20
N ASN A 462 -7.84 -16.89 34.02
CA ASN A 462 -9.30 -16.94 33.86
C ASN A 462 -9.90 -18.23 34.46
N ALA A 463 -9.20 -19.36 34.32
CA ALA A 463 -9.62 -20.64 34.89
C ALA A 463 -9.72 -20.60 36.43
N THR A 464 -8.94 -19.75 37.10
CA THR A 464 -9.01 -19.56 38.56
C THR A 464 -10.28 -18.84 39.01
N ARG A 465 -10.92 -18.08 38.12
CA ARG A 465 -12.04 -17.17 38.43
C ARG A 465 -11.75 -16.19 39.57
N ALA A 466 -10.47 -15.83 39.75
CA ALA A 466 -10.04 -14.92 40.81
C ALA A 466 -10.39 -13.46 40.52
N LEU A 467 -10.54 -13.10 39.24
CA LEU A 467 -10.93 -11.77 38.80
C LEU A 467 -12.46 -11.65 38.64
N ARG A 468 -12.96 -10.43 38.82
CA ARG A 468 -14.40 -10.11 38.66
C ARG A 468 -14.86 -10.09 37.20
N PHE A 469 -13.94 -9.89 36.27
CA PHE A 469 -14.18 -9.86 34.83
C PHE A 469 -13.27 -10.87 34.12
N LEU A 470 -13.70 -11.33 32.95
CA LEU A 470 -12.89 -12.21 32.11
C LEU A 470 -11.79 -11.39 31.44
N LEU A 471 -10.55 -11.81 31.62
CA LEU A 471 -9.39 -11.17 31.01
C LEU A 471 -9.25 -11.62 29.55
N MET A 472 -8.99 -10.67 28.66
CA MET A 472 -8.76 -10.89 27.23
C MET A 472 -7.46 -10.21 26.80
N THR A 473 -6.96 -10.58 25.63
CA THR A 473 -5.80 -9.94 25.01
C THR A 473 -6.21 -9.30 23.69
N THR A 474 -5.81 -8.04 23.50
CA THR A 474 -6.14 -7.25 22.30
C THR A 474 -5.00 -6.29 21.96
N ASN A 475 -4.83 -5.99 20.69
CA ASN A 475 -4.03 -4.85 20.22
C ASN A 475 -4.90 -3.63 19.90
N ARG A 476 -6.23 -3.77 19.93
CA ARG A 476 -7.18 -2.68 19.70
C ARG A 476 -8.18 -2.63 20.83
N GLU A 477 -7.97 -1.68 21.73
CA GLU A 477 -8.84 -1.45 22.88
C GLU A 477 -10.09 -0.69 22.43
N PRO A 478 -11.30 -1.18 22.76
CA PRO A 478 -12.51 -0.40 22.53
C PRO A 478 -12.54 0.81 23.47
N GLN A 479 -13.07 1.93 22.98
CA GLN A 479 -13.34 3.07 23.85
C GLN A 479 -14.57 2.76 24.72
N LEU A 480 -14.39 2.83 26.04
CA LEU A 480 -15.48 2.60 26.98
C LEU A 480 -16.33 3.87 27.10
N SER A 481 -17.47 3.90 26.43
CA SER A 481 -18.44 5.02 26.47
C SER A 481 -19.73 4.71 27.22
N ASP A 482 -19.95 3.45 27.58
CA ASP A 482 -21.15 3.01 28.30
C ASP A 482 -21.02 3.32 29.79
N GLU A 483 -21.89 4.20 30.30
CA GLU A 483 -21.92 4.60 31.71
C GLU A 483 -22.14 3.41 32.66
N ASP A 484 -22.92 2.40 32.25
CA ASP A 484 -23.17 1.22 33.08
C ASP A 484 -21.94 0.33 33.18
N ALA A 485 -21.18 0.20 32.09
CA ALA A 485 -19.90 -0.50 32.08
C ALA A 485 -18.84 0.24 32.92
N ILE A 486 -18.77 1.56 32.81
CA ILE A 486 -17.91 2.40 33.66
C ILE A 486 -18.28 2.23 35.15
N GLY A 487 -19.58 2.26 35.47
CA GLY A 487 -20.09 2.06 36.83
C GLY A 487 -19.68 0.71 37.42
N LYS A 488 -19.71 -0.37 36.64
CA LYS A 488 -19.25 -1.71 37.06
C LYS A 488 -17.77 -1.72 37.48
N HIS A 489 -16.90 -0.98 36.80
CA HIS A 489 -15.49 -0.87 37.19
C HIS A 489 -15.31 -0.07 38.48
N PHE A 490 -16.07 1.01 38.69
CA PHE A 490 -16.05 1.72 39.98
C PHE A 490 -16.51 0.84 41.14
N SER A 491 -17.60 0.09 40.98
CA SER A 491 -18.04 -0.87 42.00
C SER A 491 -17.02 -2.01 42.24
N SER A 492 -16.30 -2.42 41.19
CA SER A 492 -15.18 -3.37 41.31
C SER A 492 -14.03 -2.79 42.13
N ILE A 493 -13.66 -1.53 41.90
CA ILE A 493 -12.63 -0.82 42.67
C ILE A 493 -13.04 -0.68 44.14
N GLU A 494 -14.29 -0.29 44.42
CA GLU A 494 -14.81 -0.21 45.79
C GLU A 494 -14.75 -1.55 46.51
N TYR A 495 -15.09 -2.64 45.81
CA TYR A 495 -14.95 -4.00 46.33
C TYR A 495 -13.50 -4.31 46.70
N TYR A 496 -12.54 -4.06 45.80
CA TYR A 496 -11.13 -4.31 46.09
C TYR A 496 -10.59 -3.40 47.20
N ASN A 497 -11.01 -2.14 47.29
CA ASN A 497 -10.65 -1.25 48.40
C ASN A 497 -11.07 -1.87 49.74
N GLY A 498 -12.35 -2.24 49.87
CA GLY A 498 -12.85 -2.88 51.09
C GLY A 498 -12.15 -4.21 51.39
N TYR A 499 -11.87 -5.02 50.37
CA TYR A 499 -11.16 -6.28 50.53
C TYR A 499 -9.73 -6.09 51.03
N LEU A 500 -8.97 -5.18 50.41
CA LEU A 500 -7.58 -4.89 50.75
C LEU A 500 -7.42 -4.24 52.13
N GLU A 501 -8.46 -3.55 52.63
CA GLU A 501 -8.49 -3.00 53.99
C GLU A 501 -8.76 -4.05 55.06
N THR A 502 -9.56 -5.08 54.75
CA THR A 502 -10.12 -6.01 55.75
C THR A 502 -9.51 -7.41 55.72
N HIS A 503 -8.84 -7.78 54.63
CA HIS A 503 -8.27 -9.12 54.42
C HIS A 503 -6.77 -9.05 54.13
N ARG A 504 -6.10 -10.21 54.23
CA ARG A 504 -4.69 -10.31 53.83
C ARG A 504 -4.61 -10.20 52.30
N PRO A 505 -3.97 -9.16 51.75
CA PRO A 505 -3.96 -8.92 50.32
C PRO A 505 -3.11 -9.96 49.58
N ARG A 506 -3.60 -10.42 48.42
CA ARG A 506 -2.86 -11.28 47.50
C ARG A 506 -2.43 -10.46 46.28
N ALA A 507 -1.42 -10.93 45.57
CA ALA A 507 -0.97 -10.28 44.33
C ALA A 507 -2.11 -10.11 43.31
N ILE A 508 -3.01 -11.09 43.21
CA ILE A 508 -4.15 -11.05 42.30
C ILE A 508 -5.19 -9.98 42.64
N ASP A 509 -5.32 -9.61 43.91
CA ASP A 509 -6.30 -8.60 44.34
C ASP A 509 -5.84 -7.20 43.91
N TYR A 510 -4.54 -6.91 44.05
CA TYR A 510 -3.93 -5.70 43.49
C TYR A 510 -3.98 -5.68 41.96
N PHE A 511 -3.69 -6.81 41.30
CA PHE A 511 -3.77 -6.91 39.85
C PHE A 511 -5.20 -6.67 39.33
N GLY A 512 -6.22 -7.23 39.99
CA GLY A 512 -7.61 -7.03 39.63
C GLY A 512 -8.03 -5.55 39.72
N ARG A 513 -7.64 -4.86 40.80
CA ARG A 513 -7.89 -3.42 40.95
C ARG A 513 -7.07 -2.58 39.95
N ALA A 514 -5.83 -2.98 39.67
CA ALA A 514 -5.00 -2.34 38.66
C ALA A 514 -5.61 -2.44 37.25
N MET A 515 -6.21 -3.58 36.89
CA MET A 515 -6.93 -3.74 35.63
C MET A 515 -8.14 -2.81 35.52
N ASP A 516 -8.90 -2.62 36.62
CA ASP A 516 -10.00 -1.65 36.64
C ASP A 516 -9.48 -0.21 36.48
N TYR A 517 -8.42 0.16 37.19
CA TYR A 517 -7.78 1.48 37.03
C TYR A 517 -7.25 1.68 35.61
N TYR A 518 -6.61 0.67 35.03
CA TYR A 518 -6.10 0.70 33.66
C TYR A 518 -7.24 0.91 32.65
N THR A 519 -8.34 0.17 32.81
CA THR A 519 -9.54 0.29 31.96
C THR A 519 -10.18 1.68 32.06
N LEU A 520 -10.13 2.32 33.23
CA LEU A 520 -10.60 3.69 33.45
C LEU A 520 -9.54 4.77 33.15
N HIS A 521 -8.44 4.39 32.47
CA HIS A 521 -7.33 5.27 32.10
C HIS A 521 -6.61 5.94 33.29
N ASN A 522 -6.76 5.41 34.51
CA ASN A 522 -6.01 5.85 35.69
C ASN A 522 -4.70 5.06 35.81
N TYR A 523 -3.79 5.27 34.85
CA TYR A 523 -2.56 4.50 34.70
C TYR A 523 -1.61 4.62 35.90
N ALA A 524 -1.53 5.80 36.53
CA ALA A 524 -0.70 6.00 37.72
C ALA A 524 -1.12 5.10 38.89
N SER A 525 -2.42 4.99 39.14
CA SER A 525 -2.94 4.11 40.20
C SER A 525 -2.79 2.63 39.84
N ALA A 526 -2.99 2.29 38.55
CA ALA A 526 -2.74 0.95 38.05
C ALA A 526 -1.28 0.51 38.27
N MET A 527 -0.30 1.35 37.92
CA MET A 527 1.11 1.07 38.13
C MET A 527 1.46 0.86 39.61
N ALA A 528 0.93 1.70 40.51
CA ALA A 528 1.18 1.57 41.95
C ALA A 528 0.68 0.24 42.53
N ASP A 529 -0.47 -0.25 42.04
CA ASP A 529 -0.97 -1.56 42.44
C ASP A 529 -0.21 -2.71 41.78
N LEU A 530 0.24 -2.55 40.53
CA LEU A 530 1.08 -3.54 39.87
C LEU A 530 2.44 -3.70 40.55
N ASP A 531 3.03 -2.61 41.05
CA ASP A 531 4.25 -2.67 41.85
C ASP A 531 4.05 -3.50 43.13
N ARG A 532 2.90 -3.34 43.80
CA ARG A 532 2.53 -4.15 44.98
C ARG A 532 2.27 -5.61 44.60
N ALA A 533 1.59 -5.86 43.49
CA ALA A 533 1.34 -7.22 43.00
C ALA A 533 2.64 -7.96 42.73
N ILE A 534 3.58 -7.30 42.04
CA ILE A 534 4.91 -7.84 41.72
C ILE A 534 5.77 -8.03 42.99
N ALA A 535 5.68 -7.11 43.96
CA ALA A 535 6.39 -7.27 45.23
C ALA A 535 5.91 -8.50 46.02
N LEU A 536 4.63 -8.86 45.91
CA LEU A 536 4.05 -10.05 46.55
C LEU A 536 4.29 -11.34 45.75
N ALA A 537 4.34 -11.25 44.42
CA ALA A 537 4.56 -12.37 43.51
C ALA A 537 5.49 -11.96 42.35
N PRO A 538 6.82 -12.06 42.53
CA PRO A 538 7.80 -11.65 41.52
C PRO A 538 7.78 -12.48 40.22
N ASP A 539 7.09 -13.60 40.21
CA ASP A 539 6.84 -14.48 39.07
C ASP A 539 5.51 -14.18 38.35
N PHE A 540 4.77 -13.15 38.78
CA PHE A 540 3.49 -12.77 38.18
C PHE A 540 3.64 -12.08 36.82
N THR A 541 3.85 -12.90 35.79
CA THR A 541 4.13 -12.50 34.41
C THR A 541 3.16 -11.44 33.85
N LEU A 542 1.84 -11.63 34.03
CA LEU A 542 0.83 -10.68 33.52
C LEU A 542 0.90 -9.31 34.19
N ALA A 543 1.38 -9.21 35.43
CA ALA A 543 1.54 -7.94 36.12
C ALA A 543 2.65 -7.09 35.49
N TYR A 544 3.77 -7.70 35.09
CA TYR A 544 4.83 -7.02 34.34
C TYR A 544 4.31 -6.56 32.96
N MET A 545 3.57 -7.41 32.25
CA MET A 545 2.99 -7.05 30.94
C MET A 545 2.01 -5.86 31.06
N LEU A 546 1.12 -5.87 32.06
CA LEU A 546 0.20 -4.75 32.27
C LEU A 546 0.94 -3.48 32.68
N ARG A 547 1.99 -3.59 33.50
CA ARG A 547 2.78 -2.44 33.97
C ARG A 547 3.54 -1.77 32.83
N ALA A 548 4.13 -2.58 31.93
CA ALA A 548 4.73 -2.08 30.69
C ALA A 548 3.72 -1.27 29.86
N ASN A 549 2.52 -1.81 29.65
CA ASN A 549 1.45 -1.13 28.92
C ASN A 549 0.96 0.14 29.64
N ALA A 550 0.83 0.11 30.96
CA ALA A 550 0.40 1.26 31.77
C ALA A 550 1.42 2.40 31.73
N ARG A 551 2.72 2.09 31.81
CA ARG A 551 3.82 3.07 31.66
C ARG A 551 3.76 3.77 30.31
N MET A 552 3.56 3.01 29.24
CA MET A 552 3.41 3.53 27.88
C MET A 552 2.23 4.48 27.75
N LYS A 553 1.03 4.02 28.15
CA LYS A 553 -0.19 4.85 28.07
C LYS A 553 -0.13 6.10 28.94
N ASN A 554 0.49 6.00 30.13
CA ASN A 554 0.69 7.16 30.99
C ASN A 554 1.59 8.21 30.32
N ALA A 555 2.69 7.79 29.70
CA ALA A 555 3.61 8.71 29.00
C ALA A 555 2.96 9.35 27.76
N GLU A 556 2.13 8.62 27.02
CA GLU A 556 1.33 9.14 25.91
C GLU A 556 0.34 10.21 26.39
N MET A 557 -0.40 9.91 27.47
CA MET A 557 -1.36 10.85 28.07
C MET A 557 -0.68 12.11 28.60
N ASP A 558 0.47 11.98 29.26
CA ASP A 558 1.26 13.10 29.76
C ASP A 558 1.78 13.98 28.61
N ARG A 559 2.15 13.37 27.48
CA ARG A 559 2.54 14.11 26.27
C ARG A 559 1.37 14.90 25.68
N LEU A 560 0.22 14.25 25.49
CA LEU A 560 -1.00 14.88 24.98
C LEU A 560 -1.48 16.04 25.87
N SER A 561 -1.45 15.86 27.20
CA SER A 561 -1.82 16.93 28.14
C SER A 561 -0.88 18.13 28.05
N ARG A 562 0.42 17.92 27.81
CA ARG A 562 1.40 19.01 27.68
C ARG A 562 1.22 19.78 26.37
N ASP A 563 1.00 19.08 25.27
CA ASP A 563 0.72 19.68 23.96
C ASP A 563 -0.55 20.54 24.02
N THR A 564 -1.59 20.06 24.72
CA THR A 564 -2.85 20.80 24.93
C THR A 564 -2.67 22.04 25.80
N LYS A 565 -1.81 21.96 26.83
CA LYS A 565 -1.55 23.08 27.77
C LYS A 565 -0.50 24.08 27.29
N ARG A 566 0.15 23.84 26.13
CA ARG A 566 1.30 24.64 25.63
C ARG A 566 2.39 24.87 26.69
N GLU A 567 2.59 23.91 27.58
CA GLU A 567 3.61 24.01 28.62
C GLU A 567 5.00 23.79 28.00
N GLY A 568 5.82 24.84 27.98
CA GLY A 568 7.17 24.81 27.44
C GLY A 568 8.14 24.10 28.38
N ILE A 569 8.39 22.81 28.15
CA ILE A 569 9.51 22.09 28.76
C ILE A 569 10.70 22.16 27.80
N LEU A 570 11.92 22.33 28.33
CA LEU A 570 13.15 22.23 27.54
C LEU A 570 13.17 20.87 26.80
N PRO A 571 13.40 20.84 25.47
CA PRO A 571 13.39 19.60 24.66
C PRO A 571 14.27 18.48 25.21
N GLU A 572 15.39 18.83 25.85
CA GLU A 572 16.32 17.88 26.47
C GLU A 572 15.70 17.11 27.64
N MET A 573 14.91 17.78 28.50
CA MET A 573 14.24 17.13 29.63
C MET A 573 13.12 16.21 29.16
N ALA A 574 12.36 16.62 28.14
CA ALA A 574 11.34 15.78 27.53
C ALA A 574 11.94 14.51 26.89
N GLY A 575 13.11 14.64 26.26
CA GLY A 575 13.87 13.51 25.71
C GLY A 575 14.40 12.56 26.78
N GLN A 576 14.88 13.06 27.92
CA GLN A 576 15.36 12.24 29.04
C GLN A 576 14.23 11.44 29.70
N THR A 577 13.09 12.07 29.99
CA THR A 577 11.93 11.38 30.57
C THR A 577 11.42 10.28 29.64
N SER A 578 11.38 10.54 28.33
CA SER A 578 10.94 9.54 27.34
C SER A 578 11.88 8.34 27.27
N LYS A 579 13.20 8.56 27.32
CA LYS A 579 14.20 7.49 27.37
C LYS A 579 14.11 6.65 28.64
N MET A 580 13.85 7.29 29.78
CA MET A 580 13.69 6.60 31.06
C MET A 580 12.47 5.67 31.05
N VAL A 581 11.31 6.18 30.60
CA VAL A 581 10.09 5.36 30.47
C VAL A 581 10.33 4.19 29.51
N ALA A 582 10.98 4.42 28.36
CA ALA A 582 11.30 3.36 27.42
C ALA A 582 12.19 2.26 28.06
N ALA A 583 13.18 2.63 28.86
CA ALA A 583 14.03 1.68 29.56
C ALA A 583 13.26 0.85 30.60
N GLU A 584 12.34 1.47 31.34
CA GLU A 584 11.47 0.78 32.29
C GLU A 584 10.49 -0.19 31.62
N VAL A 585 9.92 0.21 30.48
CA VAL A 585 9.04 -0.65 29.67
C VAL A 585 9.82 -1.84 29.11
N MET A 586 11.02 -1.61 28.58
CA MET A 586 11.89 -2.69 28.08
C MET A 586 12.28 -3.68 29.19
N SER A 587 12.58 -3.19 30.39
CA SER A 587 12.88 -4.04 31.56
C SER A 587 11.70 -4.94 31.94
N ASP A 588 10.48 -4.40 31.95
CA ASP A 588 9.28 -5.20 32.20
C ASP A 588 9.06 -6.26 31.12
N LEU A 589 9.22 -5.89 29.83
CA LEU A 589 9.08 -6.82 28.71
C LEU A 589 10.14 -7.93 28.73
N ASP A 590 11.39 -7.60 29.07
CA ASP A 590 12.45 -8.59 29.26
C ASP A 590 12.11 -9.56 30.39
N LYS A 591 11.51 -9.06 31.48
CA LYS A 591 11.06 -9.92 32.58
C LYS A 591 9.89 -10.81 32.18
N VAL A 592 8.96 -10.32 31.36
CA VAL A 592 7.87 -11.14 30.78
C VAL A 592 8.46 -12.27 29.92
N ILE A 593 9.44 -11.97 29.07
CA ILE A 593 10.13 -12.96 28.23
C ILE A 593 10.88 -13.98 29.08
N GLU A 594 11.54 -13.56 30.16
CA GLU A 594 12.23 -14.45 31.09
C GLU A 594 11.26 -15.44 31.77
N LEU A 595 10.10 -14.95 32.24
CA LEU A 595 9.11 -15.76 32.95
C LEU A 595 8.24 -16.60 32.01
N SER A 596 7.95 -16.10 30.80
CA SER A 596 7.23 -16.82 29.76
C SER A 596 7.91 -16.68 28.38
N PRO A 597 8.94 -17.51 28.12
CA PRO A 597 9.69 -17.47 26.86
C PRO A 597 8.89 -17.86 25.61
N ARG A 598 7.68 -18.40 25.77
CA ARG A 598 6.78 -18.79 24.67
C ARG A 598 5.64 -17.79 24.44
N MET A 599 5.69 -16.63 25.09
CA MET A 599 4.72 -15.57 24.88
C MET A 599 5.11 -14.71 23.69
N ALA A 600 4.68 -15.07 22.47
CA ALA A 600 5.00 -14.35 21.23
C ALA A 600 4.68 -12.85 21.31
N ILE A 601 3.61 -12.49 22.01
CA ILE A 601 3.19 -11.10 22.23
C ILE A 601 4.25 -10.27 22.96
N ALA A 602 5.00 -10.85 23.89
CA ALA A 602 6.03 -10.12 24.63
C ALA A 602 7.19 -9.70 23.70
N TYR A 603 7.62 -10.60 22.81
CA TYR A 603 8.61 -10.31 21.77
C TYR A 603 8.12 -9.27 20.78
N TYR A 604 6.86 -9.36 20.34
CA TYR A 604 6.24 -8.38 19.46
C TYR A 604 6.14 -6.99 20.11
N ASN A 605 5.70 -6.91 21.36
CA ASN A 605 5.65 -5.66 22.12
C ASN A 605 7.04 -5.05 22.29
N LYS A 606 8.06 -5.88 22.55
CA LYS A 606 9.46 -5.45 22.58
C LYS A 606 9.91 -4.91 21.22
N GLY A 607 9.54 -5.56 20.13
CA GLY A 607 9.80 -5.08 18.76
C GLY A 607 9.19 -3.71 18.50
N ASN A 608 7.96 -3.45 18.96
CA ASN A 608 7.33 -2.13 18.85
C ASN A 608 8.07 -1.04 19.61
N MET A 609 8.60 -1.34 20.80
CA MET A 609 9.41 -0.39 21.58
C MET A 609 10.74 -0.06 20.92
N LEU A 610 11.39 -1.07 20.35
CA LEU A 610 12.62 -0.89 19.59
C LEU A 610 12.37 -0.08 18.31
N LEU A 611 11.26 -0.35 17.62
CA LEU A 611 10.82 0.40 16.45
C LEU A 611 10.57 1.88 16.78
N GLN A 612 9.86 2.19 17.87
CA GLN A 612 9.64 3.57 18.31
C GLN A 612 10.96 4.28 18.68
N SER A 613 11.95 3.52 19.15
CA SER A 613 13.29 4.03 19.48
C SER A 613 14.19 4.20 18.24
N GLY A 614 13.76 3.75 17.06
CA GLY A 614 14.54 3.77 15.83
C GLY A 614 15.57 2.64 15.71
N ASP A 615 15.58 1.67 16.63
CA ASP A 615 16.45 0.49 16.55
C ASP A 615 15.79 -0.60 15.70
N TYR A 616 15.87 -0.41 14.38
CA TYR A 616 15.26 -1.32 13.41
C TYR A 616 15.85 -2.73 13.46
N THR A 617 17.16 -2.88 13.67
CA THR A 617 17.83 -4.18 13.66
C THR A 617 17.34 -5.06 14.81
N SER A 618 17.30 -4.50 16.03
CA SER A 618 16.80 -5.24 17.19
C SER A 618 15.29 -5.48 17.08
N ALA A 619 14.53 -4.54 16.50
CA ALA A 619 13.11 -4.71 16.25
C ALA A 619 12.81 -5.89 15.29
N LEU A 620 13.55 -6.00 14.19
CA LEU A 620 13.44 -7.12 13.23
C LEU A 620 13.71 -8.47 13.92
N SER A 621 14.73 -8.53 14.79
CA SER A 621 15.05 -9.74 15.57
C SER A 621 13.92 -10.10 16.53
N ALA A 622 13.37 -9.11 17.25
CA ALA A 622 12.26 -9.31 18.17
C ALA A 622 10.98 -9.79 17.45
N TYR A 623 10.63 -9.20 16.30
CA TYR A 623 9.51 -9.69 15.49
C TYR A 623 9.74 -11.09 14.94
N SER A 624 10.97 -11.42 14.52
CA SER A 624 11.31 -12.77 14.07
C SER A 624 11.16 -13.79 15.20
N GLY A 625 11.61 -13.46 16.41
CA GLY A 625 11.38 -14.31 17.59
C GLY A 625 9.90 -14.50 17.92
N ALA A 626 9.06 -13.47 17.73
CA ALA A 626 7.61 -13.60 17.87
C ALA A 626 7.01 -14.57 16.85
N ILE A 627 7.47 -14.50 15.59
CA ILE A 627 7.04 -15.37 14.48
C ILE A 627 7.52 -16.81 14.67
N ASP A 628 8.74 -17.02 15.17
CA ASP A 628 9.28 -18.36 15.45
C ASP A 628 8.46 -19.10 16.50
N ILE A 629 7.92 -18.37 17.47
CA ILE A 629 7.02 -18.90 18.51
C ILE A 629 5.61 -19.12 17.94
N LYS A 630 5.11 -18.13 17.18
CA LYS A 630 3.75 -18.13 16.62
C LYS A 630 3.79 -17.80 15.11
N PRO A 631 3.86 -18.82 14.23
CA PRO A 631 3.96 -18.62 12.78
C PRO A 631 2.74 -17.98 12.13
N ASP A 632 1.58 -17.97 12.80
CA ASP A 632 0.34 -17.31 12.37
C ASP A 632 0.18 -15.90 12.96
N PHE A 633 1.29 -15.25 13.34
CA PHE A 633 1.25 -13.92 13.96
C PHE A 633 1.31 -12.78 12.95
N GLY A 634 0.16 -12.49 12.31
CA GLY A 634 0.04 -11.51 11.23
C GLY A 634 0.59 -10.11 11.54
N GLU A 635 0.36 -9.60 12.76
CA GLU A 635 0.88 -8.27 13.15
C GLU A 635 2.41 -8.19 13.15
N ALA A 636 3.10 -9.27 13.55
CA ALA A 636 4.55 -9.31 13.54
C ALA A 636 5.10 -9.27 12.12
N TYR A 637 4.47 -9.99 11.18
CA TYR A 637 4.81 -9.91 9.76
C TYR A 637 4.57 -8.49 9.20
N TYR A 638 3.45 -7.85 9.53
CA TYR A 638 3.15 -6.51 9.04
C TYR A 638 4.19 -5.47 9.51
N ASN A 639 4.49 -5.43 10.82
CA ASN A 639 5.46 -4.48 11.36
C ASN A 639 6.89 -4.78 10.90
N ARG A 640 7.26 -6.05 10.75
CA ARG A 640 8.58 -6.45 10.22
C ARG A 640 8.72 -6.10 8.73
N GLY A 641 7.69 -6.36 7.93
CA GLY A 641 7.61 -5.98 6.52
C GLY A 641 7.70 -4.47 6.31
N TYR A 642 7.01 -3.69 7.14
CA TYR A 642 7.13 -2.22 7.14
C TYR A 642 8.58 -1.75 7.37
N ILE A 643 9.29 -2.36 8.34
CA ILE A 643 10.70 -2.02 8.59
C ILE A 643 11.58 -2.40 7.40
N TYR A 644 11.39 -3.58 6.80
CA TYR A 644 12.16 -3.98 5.62
C TYR A 644 12.00 -2.98 4.47
N LEU A 645 10.78 -2.50 4.21
CA LEU A 645 10.54 -1.45 3.22
C LEU A 645 11.23 -0.14 3.58
N LYS A 646 11.20 0.28 4.85
CA LYS A 646 11.92 1.48 5.32
C LYS A 646 13.44 1.37 5.15
N LEU A 647 14.00 0.17 5.25
CA LEU A 647 15.42 -0.10 5.02
C LEU A 647 15.77 -0.34 3.55
N GLY A 648 14.81 -0.24 2.63
CA GLY A 648 15.01 -0.46 1.19
C GLY A 648 15.05 -1.94 0.77
N ASN A 649 14.82 -2.89 1.68
CA ASN A 649 14.70 -4.31 1.34
C ASN A 649 13.28 -4.62 0.85
N LYS A 650 13.02 -4.29 -0.42
CA LYS A 650 11.69 -4.46 -1.04
C LYS A 650 11.24 -5.91 -1.08
N GLU A 651 12.14 -6.85 -1.39
CA GLU A 651 11.80 -8.28 -1.50
C GLU A 651 11.29 -8.86 -0.17
N ALA A 652 12.05 -8.70 0.92
CA ALA A 652 11.63 -9.18 2.24
C ALA A 652 10.39 -8.45 2.75
N GLY A 653 10.28 -7.14 2.48
CA GLY A 653 9.13 -6.34 2.86
C GLY A 653 7.83 -6.82 2.21
N VAL A 654 7.83 -7.03 0.89
CA VAL A 654 6.65 -7.50 0.15
C VAL A 654 6.27 -8.91 0.57
N ALA A 655 7.24 -9.82 0.78
CA ALA A 655 6.97 -11.18 1.25
C ALA A 655 6.27 -11.19 2.62
N ASP A 656 6.77 -10.40 3.58
CA ASP A 656 6.16 -10.28 4.91
C ASP A 656 4.76 -9.66 4.85
N LEU A 657 4.54 -8.65 4.00
CA LEU A 657 3.23 -8.02 3.85
C LEU A 657 2.21 -8.93 3.16
N SER A 658 2.62 -9.72 2.17
CA SER A 658 1.79 -10.77 1.58
C SER A 658 1.34 -11.75 2.67
N LYS A 659 2.29 -12.21 3.51
CA LYS A 659 1.96 -13.13 4.60
C LYS A 659 1.04 -12.50 5.65
N ALA A 660 1.27 -11.24 6.03
CA ALA A 660 0.42 -10.51 6.95
C ALA A 660 -1.02 -10.34 6.41
N GLY A 661 -1.15 -10.02 5.13
CA GLY A 661 -2.43 -9.95 4.43
C GLY A 661 -3.16 -11.30 4.41
N GLU A 662 -2.44 -12.40 4.14
CA GLU A 662 -2.98 -13.76 4.21
C GLU A 662 -3.54 -14.07 5.61
N LEU A 663 -2.86 -13.58 6.67
CA LEU A 663 -3.25 -13.74 8.07
C LEU A 663 -4.32 -12.73 8.53
N GLY A 664 -4.90 -11.93 7.62
CA GLY A 664 -6.03 -11.05 7.90
C GLY A 664 -5.67 -9.61 8.25
N ILE A 665 -4.40 -9.20 8.12
CA ILE A 665 -3.99 -7.80 8.31
C ILE A 665 -4.27 -7.00 7.04
N VAL A 666 -5.48 -6.44 6.95
CA VAL A 666 -5.97 -5.67 5.78
C VAL A 666 -5.03 -4.53 5.35
N PRO A 667 -4.43 -3.73 6.27
CA PRO A 667 -3.52 -2.65 5.88
C PRO A 667 -2.33 -3.11 5.02
N SER A 668 -1.94 -4.39 5.11
CA SER A 668 -0.83 -4.94 4.33
C SER A 668 -1.05 -4.81 2.82
N TYR A 669 -2.27 -5.01 2.32
CA TYR A 669 -2.58 -4.91 0.89
C TYR A 669 -2.51 -3.47 0.38
N ASN A 670 -2.86 -2.48 1.22
CA ASN A 670 -2.65 -1.06 0.85
C ASN A 670 -1.16 -0.75 0.73
N LEU A 671 -0.35 -1.30 1.62
CA LEU A 671 1.08 -1.09 1.61
C LEU A 671 1.72 -1.78 0.40
N LEU A 672 1.32 -3.02 0.09
CA LEU A 672 1.75 -3.73 -1.11
C LEU A 672 1.54 -2.86 -2.36
N LYS A 673 0.32 -2.36 -2.59
CA LYS A 673 -0.01 -1.52 -3.77
C LYS A 673 0.87 -0.29 -3.94
N ARG A 674 1.24 0.38 -2.85
CA ARG A 674 2.08 1.58 -2.89
C ARG A 674 3.53 1.30 -3.22
N PHE A 675 4.01 0.11 -2.89
CA PHE A 675 5.41 -0.26 -3.02
C PHE A 675 5.67 -1.21 -4.19
N THR A 676 4.64 -1.83 -4.78
CA THR A 676 4.73 -2.67 -5.98
C THR A 676 4.51 -1.89 -7.29
N ARG A 677 3.77 -0.78 -7.25
CA ARG A 677 3.77 0.23 -8.31
C ARG A 677 5.07 1.03 -8.27
#